data_AF-A0AAN4PST3-F1
#
_entry.id   AF-A0AAN4PST3-F1
#
_cell.length_a   1.000
_cell.length_b   1.000
_cell.length_c   1.000
_cell.angle_alpha   90.00
_cell.angle_beta   90.00
_cell.angle_gamma   90.00
#
_symmetry.space_group_name_H-M   'P 1'
#
loop_
_entity.id
_entity.type
_entity.pdbx_description
1 polymer ?
#
loop_
_entity_poly.entity_id
_entity_poly.type
_entity_poly.pdbx_seq_one_letter_code
_entity_poly.pdbx_strand_id
1 'polypeptide(L)'
;MLDESRHRQCEETPLLGHDHAPESGRFTRARWVLIALSLGIIAVNFGSYLAMAPQIQIFESIICQKLHPETALLTTKERNARCKAPDVQGELALVNGWKETLDTLPGIFLALPFGLVADQAGRKRVLMLSLIGLTMEEVMVRIIAWYSAFIPLRTVWFMSLFQICGGGSQIAISMIFTMITDVFPVEKRANIFFIIGASTQVSEIVASPLSAWLMSWTPWLPYFLGVLFMLCGLCAPIAVPETLPKSTELSEPGTEDDEADDNAPWTVRHRLKAVLRRARHQIMHHSRFIFTERNIVCISIALLTANVAIQSLVITLQYVSKRFSWSMAEASFLISLRGLMNLSTLLLILPALSKVLDRLLPPTRRDLRISAGSVLTIAVGHVVMALAASPTVFAVGLSISSLGMGFVPALRSVATALVDEAEIGLLGTTIALTQSIGAIIAGPMMAGTFKFIRQSETSQTEIRPCRGASVPDVVAIGEERESLAKWKERCGIKTENQIRLVKLAHMRYQHPDLDAITVFLQDFGTKVVKKTDDEVWYRGYGTDPYVYYARKGPKKEFLGGTFEVESYQDLERAANLPTGSTIQELKDAPGGGFMVTVKDPEGFPINLVYGQAPAAPGEYPSKLVVNYESDKPRVRHFQRFVPGPAAVHKLGHFGLCVQKFQEMVTFYTTTFNLVPSDFLYVEKDGNKKNVALFAHIDRGADYVDHHSFFMSTNPTSHVHHCSFEVHDFDTQNLGHQWLAKKGYESVWGVGRHILGSQLFDYWWDTTGNMIEHYADGDLVNEETPVGYGPAGDESLAVWGPEVPKWFLD
;
A
#
# COMPACT_ATOMS: atom_id res chain seq x y z
N MET A 1 -58.21 -58.76 -0.23
CA MET A 1 -58.43 -57.48 0.49
C MET A 1 -57.83 -56.39 -0.37
N LEU A 2 -58.71 -55.60 -1.01
CA LEU A 2 -58.64 -54.16 -1.38
C LEU A 2 -57.27 -53.54 -1.69
N ASP A 3 -57.04 -52.68 -2.69
CA ASP A 3 -57.80 -52.14 -3.83
C ASP A 3 -56.83 -51.23 -4.64
N GLU A 4 -57.16 -50.97 -5.91
CA GLU A 4 -56.78 -49.82 -6.77
C GLU A 4 -55.31 -49.49 -7.12
N SER A 5 -54.96 -49.61 -8.42
CA SER A 5 -54.85 -48.43 -9.31
C SER A 5 -54.47 -48.82 -10.76
N ARG A 6 -55.36 -48.46 -11.69
CA ARG A 6 -55.16 -48.39 -13.15
C ARG A 6 -54.29 -47.16 -13.48
N HIS A 7 -53.35 -47.27 -14.43
CA HIS A 7 -53.49 -46.75 -15.81
C HIS A 7 -52.15 -46.56 -16.56
N ARG A 8 -52.21 -46.92 -17.86
CA ARG A 8 -51.50 -46.33 -19.03
C ARG A 8 -50.03 -46.73 -19.25
N GLN A 9 -49.86 -47.86 -19.94
CA GLN A 9 -48.80 -48.01 -20.94
C GLN A 9 -49.16 -47.14 -22.16
N CYS A 10 -48.24 -46.27 -22.58
CA CYS A 10 -48.33 -45.53 -23.84
C CYS A 10 -47.50 -46.27 -24.88
N GLU A 11 -48.08 -46.49 -26.05
CA GLU A 11 -47.51 -47.18 -27.20
C GLU A 11 -46.35 -46.39 -27.82
N GLU A 12 -45.24 -47.08 -28.07
CA GLU A 12 -44.15 -46.62 -28.91
C GLU A 12 -44.51 -46.89 -30.39
N THR A 13 -44.71 -45.85 -31.19
CA THR A 13 -44.41 -45.84 -32.64
C THR A 13 -44.50 -44.41 -33.18
N PRO A 14 -43.46 -43.86 -33.85
CA PRO A 14 -43.60 -42.62 -34.59
C PRO A 14 -44.08 -42.91 -36.03
N LEU A 15 -45.31 -42.48 -36.33
CA LEU A 15 -45.83 -42.32 -37.69
C LEU A 15 -45.34 -40.97 -38.22
N LEU A 16 -44.19 -40.96 -38.92
CA LEU A 16 -43.81 -40.04 -40.02
C LEU A 16 -42.30 -40.16 -40.26
N GLY A 17 -41.92 -40.56 -41.48
CA GLY A 17 -40.52 -40.67 -41.89
C GLY A 17 -39.84 -39.31 -41.91
N HIS A 18 -38.80 -39.15 -41.10
CA HIS A 18 -37.85 -38.06 -41.26
C HIS A 18 -36.75 -38.49 -42.24
N ASP A 19 -36.63 -37.72 -43.32
CA ASP A 19 -35.45 -37.67 -44.16
C ASP A 19 -34.19 -37.61 -43.29
N HIS A 20 -33.32 -38.61 -43.43
CA HIS A 20 -31.96 -38.60 -42.88
C HIS A 20 -31.15 -37.50 -43.58
N ALA A 21 -31.23 -36.26 -43.10
CA ALA A 21 -30.16 -35.30 -43.29
C ALA A 21 -28.90 -35.83 -42.57
N PRO A 22 -27.72 -35.83 -43.21
CA PRO A 22 -26.55 -36.49 -42.65
C PRO A 22 -26.12 -35.81 -41.33
N GLU A 23 -26.08 -36.57 -40.23
CA GLU A 23 -25.64 -36.10 -38.90
C GLU A 23 -24.25 -35.43 -38.93
N SER A 24 -23.40 -35.78 -39.92
CA SER A 24 -22.07 -35.22 -40.12
C SER A 24 -22.08 -33.69 -40.31
N GLY A 25 -23.04 -33.15 -41.08
CA GLY A 25 -23.14 -31.73 -41.39
C GLY A 25 -23.49 -30.86 -40.18
N ARG A 26 -24.36 -31.38 -39.30
CA ARG A 26 -24.80 -30.73 -38.05
C ARG A 26 -23.63 -30.62 -37.05
N PHE A 27 -22.82 -31.67 -36.94
CA PHE A 27 -21.63 -31.69 -36.09
C PHE A 27 -20.52 -30.74 -36.57
N THR A 28 -20.26 -30.65 -37.89
CA THR A 28 -19.30 -29.67 -38.44
C THR A 28 -19.72 -28.23 -38.21
N ARG A 29 -21.01 -27.92 -38.38
CA ARG A 29 -21.56 -26.58 -38.10
C ARG A 29 -21.45 -26.23 -36.62
N ALA A 30 -21.76 -27.17 -35.72
CA ALA A 30 -21.62 -26.98 -34.27
C ALA A 30 -20.19 -26.68 -33.82
N ARG A 31 -19.21 -27.43 -34.35
CA ARG A 31 -17.79 -27.18 -34.09
C ARG A 31 -17.32 -25.83 -34.61
N TRP A 32 -17.78 -25.42 -35.79
CA TRP A 32 -17.42 -24.11 -36.34
C TRP A 32 -17.96 -22.95 -35.50
N VAL A 33 -19.23 -23.03 -35.06
CA VAL A 33 -19.82 -22.05 -34.13
C VAL A 33 -18.99 -21.94 -32.86
N LEU A 34 -18.61 -23.07 -32.26
CA LEU A 34 -17.77 -23.08 -31.07
C LEU A 34 -16.41 -22.41 -31.29
N ILE A 35 -15.71 -22.73 -32.38
CA ILE A 35 -14.39 -22.16 -32.70
C ILE A 35 -14.49 -20.65 -32.94
N ALA A 36 -15.45 -20.22 -33.77
CA ALA A 36 -15.63 -18.81 -34.11
C ALA A 36 -15.99 -17.98 -32.86
N LEU A 37 -16.89 -18.47 -32.00
CA LEU A 37 -17.21 -17.82 -30.73
C LEU A 37 -16.01 -17.81 -29.78
N SER A 38 -15.27 -18.91 -29.67
CA SER A 38 -14.08 -19.00 -28.80
C SER A 38 -12.99 -18.01 -29.22
N LEU A 39 -12.71 -17.90 -30.53
CA LEU A 39 -11.75 -16.93 -31.06
C LEU A 39 -12.19 -15.48 -30.82
N GLY A 40 -13.49 -15.20 -30.97
CA GLY A 40 -14.06 -13.88 -30.63
C GLY A 40 -13.90 -13.54 -29.16
N ILE A 41 -14.23 -14.48 -28.28
CA ILE A 41 -14.05 -14.36 -26.82
C ILE A 41 -12.59 -14.09 -26.49
N ILE A 42 -11.65 -14.85 -27.10
CA ILE A 42 -10.23 -14.65 -26.88
C ILE A 42 -9.82 -13.23 -27.29
N ALA A 43 -10.19 -12.78 -28.48
CA ALA A 43 -9.82 -11.47 -29.00
C ALA A 43 -10.34 -10.31 -28.12
N VAL A 44 -11.63 -10.35 -27.75
CA VAL A 44 -12.25 -9.30 -26.91
C VAL A 44 -11.63 -9.29 -25.51
N ASN A 45 -11.53 -10.45 -24.86
CA ASN A 45 -10.96 -10.52 -23.51
C ASN A 45 -9.48 -10.18 -23.50
N PHE A 46 -8.72 -10.58 -24.53
CA PHE A 46 -7.30 -10.24 -24.63
C PHE A 46 -7.12 -8.73 -24.67
N GLY A 47 -7.94 -8.03 -25.48
CA GLY A 47 -7.92 -6.58 -25.52
C GLY A 47 -8.25 -5.91 -24.18
N SER A 48 -9.25 -6.45 -23.46
CA SER A 48 -9.65 -5.95 -22.14
C SER A 48 -8.55 -6.17 -21.08
N TYR A 49 -8.01 -7.39 -20.94
CA TYR A 49 -6.95 -7.70 -19.98
C TYR A 49 -5.65 -6.96 -20.27
N LEU A 50 -5.31 -6.75 -21.55
CA LEU A 50 -4.13 -5.98 -21.95
C LEU A 50 -4.22 -4.52 -21.49
N ALA A 51 -5.43 -3.95 -21.47
CA ALA A 51 -5.70 -2.55 -21.15
C ALA A 51 -6.01 -2.29 -19.66
N MET A 52 -6.35 -3.31 -18.88
CA MET A 52 -6.81 -3.15 -17.49
C MET A 52 -5.76 -2.51 -16.56
N ALA A 53 -4.57 -3.10 -16.46
CA ALA A 53 -3.48 -2.57 -15.63
C ALA A 53 -3.02 -1.14 -16.05
N PRO A 54 -2.78 -0.85 -17.34
CA PRO A 54 -2.38 0.50 -17.74
C PRO A 54 -3.49 1.53 -17.54
N GLN A 55 -4.77 1.17 -17.66
CA GLN A 55 -5.87 2.08 -17.36
C GLN A 55 -5.82 2.57 -15.91
N ILE A 56 -5.62 1.65 -14.95
CA ILE A 56 -5.52 2.00 -13.53
C ILE A 56 -4.35 2.96 -13.29
N GLN A 57 -3.18 2.69 -13.88
CA GLN A 57 -2.01 3.55 -13.74
C GLN A 57 -2.20 4.92 -14.42
N ILE A 58 -2.84 4.99 -15.58
CA ILE A 58 -3.13 6.26 -16.26
C ILE A 58 -4.11 7.10 -15.45
N PHE A 59 -5.18 6.49 -14.92
CA PHE A 59 -6.15 7.19 -14.07
C PHE A 59 -5.49 7.69 -12.79
N GLU A 60 -4.66 6.86 -12.16
CA GLU A 60 -3.84 7.25 -10.99
C GLU A 60 -2.98 8.48 -11.30
N SER A 61 -2.26 8.47 -12.43
CA SER A 61 -1.42 9.59 -12.83
C SER A 61 -2.22 10.87 -13.08
N ILE A 62 -3.39 10.78 -13.72
CA ILE A 62 -4.27 11.94 -13.99
C ILE A 62 -4.79 12.53 -12.68
N ILE A 63 -5.24 11.68 -11.75
CA ILE A 63 -5.75 12.12 -10.44
C ILE A 63 -4.62 12.74 -9.61
N CYS A 64 -3.46 12.09 -9.58
CA CYS A 64 -2.27 12.55 -8.88
C CYS A 64 -1.83 13.94 -9.35
N GLN A 65 -1.73 14.16 -10.66
CA GLN A 65 -1.37 15.48 -11.22
C GLN A 65 -2.38 16.57 -10.86
N LYS A 66 -3.66 16.22 -10.68
CA LYS A 66 -4.71 17.16 -10.32
C LYS A 66 -4.71 17.51 -8.83
N LEU A 67 -4.43 16.54 -7.96
CA LEU A 67 -4.40 16.75 -6.50
C LEU A 67 -3.05 17.30 -6.02
N HIS A 68 -1.97 16.93 -6.70
CA HIS A 68 -0.59 17.28 -6.38
C HIS A 68 0.13 17.84 -7.62
N PRO A 69 -0.19 19.09 -8.05
CA PRO A 69 0.46 19.70 -9.21
C PRO A 69 1.98 19.85 -9.04
N GLU A 70 2.49 19.88 -7.80
CA GLU A 70 3.92 19.90 -7.46
C GLU A 70 4.69 18.67 -7.97
N THR A 71 4.00 17.56 -8.25
CA THR A 71 4.60 16.31 -8.74
C THR A 71 5.30 16.44 -10.09
N ALA A 72 5.00 17.50 -10.85
CA ALA A 72 5.66 17.82 -12.10
C ALA A 72 7.17 18.11 -11.93
N LEU A 73 7.57 18.61 -10.76
CA LEU A 73 8.96 18.98 -10.44
C LEU A 73 9.74 17.84 -9.75
N LEU A 74 9.04 16.78 -9.33
CA LEU A 74 9.63 15.65 -8.61
C LEU A 74 10.29 14.65 -9.55
N THR A 75 11.30 13.93 -9.03
CA THR A 75 11.90 12.78 -9.71
C THR A 75 10.86 11.67 -9.91
N THR A 76 11.07 10.78 -10.87
CA THR A 76 10.14 9.67 -11.18
C THR A 76 9.81 8.81 -9.95
N LYS A 77 10.77 8.63 -9.04
CA LYS A 77 10.61 7.81 -7.84
C LYS A 77 9.75 8.50 -6.78
N GLU A 78 9.97 9.78 -6.53
CA GLU A 78 9.18 10.61 -5.60
C GLU A 78 7.75 10.82 -6.10
N ARG A 79 7.60 11.07 -7.41
CA ARG A 79 6.29 11.16 -8.07
C ARG A 79 5.49 9.88 -7.87
N ASN A 80 6.09 8.72 -8.09
CA ASN A 80 5.42 7.43 -7.89
C ASN A 80 4.99 7.22 -6.44
N ALA A 81 5.83 7.58 -5.46
CA ALA A 81 5.47 7.49 -4.05
C ALA A 81 4.29 8.42 -3.71
N ARG A 82 4.33 9.67 -4.21
CA ARG A 82 3.26 10.65 -3.96
C ARG A 82 1.93 10.23 -4.59
N CYS A 83 1.95 9.66 -5.79
CA CYS A 83 0.73 9.16 -6.44
C CYS A 83 0.13 7.91 -5.76
N LYS A 84 0.85 7.29 -4.82
CA LYS A 84 0.34 6.21 -3.96
C LYS A 84 -0.26 6.71 -2.63
N ALA A 85 -0.33 8.02 -2.42
CA ALA A 85 -0.92 8.59 -1.22
C ALA A 85 -2.42 8.19 -1.06
N PRO A 86 -2.92 8.07 0.19
CA PRO A 86 -4.28 7.57 0.46
C PRO A 86 -5.42 8.38 -0.18
N ASP A 87 -5.21 9.67 -0.38
CA ASP A 87 -6.15 10.58 -1.06
C ASP A 87 -6.25 10.28 -2.57
N VAL A 88 -5.12 10.10 -3.26
CA VAL A 88 -5.08 9.68 -4.67
C VAL A 88 -5.71 8.30 -4.85
N GLN A 89 -5.34 7.33 -4.00
CA GLN A 89 -5.91 5.98 -4.06
C GLN A 89 -7.42 5.97 -3.76
N GLY A 90 -7.87 6.81 -2.84
CA GLY A 90 -9.30 6.97 -2.51
C GLY A 90 -10.12 7.49 -3.69
N GLU A 91 -9.65 8.53 -4.38
CA GLU A 91 -10.32 9.05 -5.58
C GLU A 91 -10.26 8.05 -6.75
N LEU A 92 -9.14 7.35 -6.94
CA LEU A 92 -9.01 6.30 -7.95
C LEU A 92 -10.01 5.17 -7.76
N ALA A 93 -10.16 4.68 -6.52
CA ALA A 93 -11.14 3.67 -6.18
C ALA A 93 -12.59 4.15 -6.42
N LEU A 94 -12.87 5.42 -6.12
CA LEU A 94 -14.20 6.02 -6.35
C LEU A 94 -14.53 6.12 -7.84
N VAL A 95 -13.58 6.59 -8.67
CA VAL A 95 -13.78 6.72 -10.12
C VAL A 95 -14.04 5.35 -10.75
N ASN A 96 -13.20 4.35 -10.45
CA ASN A 96 -13.36 3.00 -10.98
C ASN A 96 -14.65 2.34 -10.47
N GLY A 97 -14.95 2.44 -9.17
CA GLY A 97 -16.15 1.82 -8.59
C GLY A 97 -17.46 2.35 -9.19
N TRP A 98 -17.56 3.66 -9.40
CA TRP A 98 -18.74 4.24 -10.08
C TRP A 98 -18.76 3.92 -11.57
N LYS A 99 -17.61 3.88 -12.26
CA LYS A 99 -17.55 3.46 -13.67
C LYS A 99 -18.11 2.05 -13.82
N GLU A 100 -17.59 1.08 -13.05
CA GLU A 100 -18.07 -0.31 -13.09
C GLU A 100 -19.56 -0.42 -12.76
N THR A 101 -20.04 0.34 -11.77
CA THR A 101 -21.47 0.37 -11.42
C THR A 101 -22.32 0.85 -12.60
N LEU A 102 -21.91 1.92 -13.28
CA LEU A 102 -22.67 2.49 -14.40
C LEU A 102 -22.60 1.61 -15.65
N ASP A 103 -21.47 0.93 -15.89
CA ASP A 103 -21.28 -0.01 -17.00
C ASP A 103 -22.22 -1.22 -16.93
N THR A 104 -22.71 -1.56 -15.73
CA THR A 104 -23.62 -2.69 -15.52
C THR A 104 -25.10 -2.32 -15.70
N LEU A 105 -25.47 -1.03 -15.63
CA LEU A 105 -26.87 -0.58 -15.75
C LEU A 105 -27.51 -0.94 -17.09
N PRO A 106 -26.86 -0.77 -18.26
CA PRO A 106 -27.42 -1.18 -19.54
C PRO A 106 -27.81 -2.65 -19.56
N GLY A 107 -26.97 -3.53 -18.99
CA GLY A 107 -27.26 -4.96 -18.86
C GLY A 107 -28.53 -5.28 -18.08
N ILE A 108 -28.87 -4.50 -17.06
CA ILE A 108 -30.08 -4.70 -16.24
C ILE A 108 -31.32 -4.21 -16.97
N PHE A 109 -31.31 -2.95 -17.40
CA PHE A 109 -32.49 -2.32 -17.99
C PHE A 109 -32.85 -2.91 -19.35
N LEU A 110 -31.84 -3.37 -20.08
CA LEU A 110 -31.98 -3.83 -21.45
C LEU A 110 -31.93 -5.35 -21.58
N ALA A 111 -31.75 -6.10 -20.48
CA ALA A 111 -31.73 -7.56 -20.52
C ALA A 111 -33.01 -8.15 -21.13
N LEU A 112 -34.17 -7.73 -20.62
CA LEU A 112 -35.45 -8.22 -21.10
C LEU A 112 -35.74 -7.74 -22.54
N PRO A 113 -35.62 -6.42 -22.87
CA PRO A 113 -35.80 -5.96 -24.26
C PRO A 113 -34.93 -6.70 -25.28
N PHE A 114 -33.63 -6.85 -25.02
CA PHE A 114 -32.73 -7.51 -25.97
C PHE A 114 -32.83 -9.03 -25.97
N GLY A 115 -33.26 -9.66 -24.87
CA GLY A 115 -33.64 -11.07 -24.85
C GLY A 115 -34.77 -11.36 -25.85
N LEU A 116 -35.81 -10.52 -25.85
CA LEU A 116 -36.94 -10.62 -26.78
C LEU A 116 -36.55 -10.33 -28.23
N VAL A 117 -35.73 -9.30 -28.43
CA VAL A 117 -35.20 -8.99 -29.76
C VAL A 117 -34.33 -10.16 -30.25
N ALA A 118 -33.62 -10.85 -29.37
CA ALA A 118 -32.85 -12.03 -29.76
C ALA A 118 -33.75 -13.20 -30.18
N ASP A 119 -34.93 -13.36 -29.55
CA ASP A 119 -35.92 -14.38 -29.91
C ASP A 119 -36.59 -14.09 -31.27
N GLN A 120 -36.71 -12.81 -31.67
CA GLN A 120 -37.42 -12.41 -32.90
C GLN A 120 -36.48 -12.08 -34.08
N ALA A 121 -35.43 -11.30 -33.81
CA ALA A 121 -34.52 -10.78 -34.83
C ALA A 121 -33.26 -11.65 -35.01
N GLY A 122 -33.07 -12.66 -34.16
CA GLY A 122 -31.95 -13.61 -34.19
C GLY A 122 -30.84 -13.28 -33.19
N ARG A 123 -30.16 -14.31 -32.69
CA ARG A 123 -29.10 -14.22 -31.68
C ARG A 123 -27.87 -13.47 -32.21
N LYS A 124 -27.54 -13.68 -33.50
CA LYS A 124 -26.35 -13.10 -34.15
C LYS A 124 -26.35 -11.58 -34.12
N ARG A 125 -27.51 -10.97 -34.43
CA ARG A 125 -27.65 -9.51 -34.53
C ARG A 125 -27.50 -8.84 -33.18
N VAL A 126 -28.10 -9.43 -32.15
CA VAL A 126 -28.01 -8.92 -30.78
C VAL A 126 -26.56 -8.97 -30.30
N LEU A 127 -25.86 -10.10 -30.48
CA LEU A 127 -24.44 -10.21 -30.11
C LEU A 127 -23.56 -9.16 -30.80
N MET A 128 -23.77 -8.91 -32.10
CA MET A 128 -23.02 -7.90 -32.85
C MET A 128 -23.28 -6.47 -32.33
N LEU A 129 -24.53 -6.12 -32.05
CA LEU A 129 -24.88 -4.82 -31.46
C LEU A 129 -24.26 -4.65 -30.07
N SER A 130 -24.23 -5.70 -29.24
CA SER A 130 -23.59 -5.66 -27.92
C SER A 130 -22.09 -5.38 -28.03
N LEU A 131 -21.38 -6.08 -28.92
CA LEU A 131 -19.93 -5.91 -29.08
C LEU A 131 -19.57 -4.54 -29.68
N ILE A 132 -20.39 -3.99 -30.58
CA ILE A 132 -20.20 -2.62 -31.10
C ILE A 132 -20.31 -1.60 -29.97
N GLY A 133 -21.36 -1.69 -29.13
CA GLY A 133 -21.55 -0.79 -28.00
C GLY A 133 -20.39 -0.82 -27.00
N LEU A 134 -19.90 -2.02 -26.66
CA LEU A 134 -18.74 -2.21 -25.79
C LEU A 134 -17.46 -1.60 -26.38
N THR A 135 -17.25 -1.79 -27.68
CA THR A 135 -16.06 -1.22 -28.36
C THR A 135 -16.12 0.31 -28.41
N MET A 136 -17.29 0.88 -28.66
CA MET A 136 -17.49 2.34 -28.68
C MET A 136 -17.20 2.96 -27.31
N GLU A 137 -17.69 2.35 -26.23
CA GLU A 137 -17.38 2.79 -24.87
C GLU A 137 -15.87 2.80 -24.61
N GLU A 138 -15.18 1.69 -24.89
CA GLU A 138 -13.74 1.55 -24.64
C GLU A 138 -12.93 2.59 -25.43
N VAL A 139 -13.31 2.88 -26.68
CA VAL A 139 -12.69 3.96 -27.46
C VAL A 139 -12.87 5.32 -26.78
N MET A 140 -14.08 5.63 -26.29
CA MET A 140 -14.37 6.93 -25.68
C MET A 140 -13.70 7.12 -24.32
N VAL A 141 -13.61 6.07 -23.50
CA VAL A 141 -12.87 6.11 -22.23
C VAL A 141 -11.39 6.47 -22.46
N ARG A 142 -10.78 5.94 -23.54
CA ARG A 142 -9.41 6.28 -23.93
C ARG A 142 -9.26 7.71 -24.42
N ILE A 143 -10.22 8.21 -25.20
CA ILE A 143 -10.24 9.61 -25.64
C ILE A 143 -10.32 10.56 -24.43
N ILE A 144 -11.18 10.26 -23.45
CA ILE A 144 -11.28 11.06 -22.21
C ILE A 144 -9.97 11.04 -21.44
N ALA A 145 -9.33 9.87 -21.29
CA ALA A 145 -8.05 9.77 -20.60
C ALA A 145 -6.94 10.57 -21.31
N TRP A 146 -6.90 10.51 -22.65
CA TRP A 146 -5.91 11.22 -23.48
C TRP A 146 -6.06 12.75 -23.40
N TYR A 147 -7.31 13.24 -23.39
CA TYR A 147 -7.63 14.67 -23.29
C TYR A 147 -7.96 15.10 -21.85
N SER A 148 -7.40 14.42 -20.85
CA SER A 148 -7.69 14.66 -19.43
C SER A 148 -7.32 16.06 -18.93
N ALA A 149 -6.45 16.78 -19.65
CA ALA A 149 -6.15 18.19 -19.41
C ALA A 149 -7.37 19.11 -19.62
N PHE A 150 -8.31 18.73 -20.49
CA PHE A 150 -9.49 19.52 -20.85
C PHE A 150 -10.79 18.87 -20.38
N ILE A 151 -10.83 17.54 -20.33
CA ILE A 151 -12.02 16.77 -19.99
C ILE A 151 -11.85 16.16 -18.59
N PRO A 152 -12.76 16.44 -17.64
CA PRO A 152 -12.70 15.80 -16.33
C PRO A 152 -12.75 14.28 -16.44
N LEU A 153 -11.87 13.58 -15.71
CA LEU A 153 -11.84 12.11 -15.71
C LEU A 153 -13.19 11.47 -15.33
N ARG A 154 -13.97 12.10 -14.45
CA ARG A 154 -15.32 11.64 -14.05
C ARG A 154 -16.31 11.54 -15.21
N THR A 155 -16.03 12.14 -16.38
CA THR A 155 -16.86 11.97 -17.58
C THR A 155 -16.93 10.51 -18.06
N VAL A 156 -15.95 9.67 -17.70
CA VAL A 156 -15.97 8.23 -18.03
C VAL A 156 -17.23 7.52 -17.55
N TRP A 157 -17.87 8.03 -16.49
CA TRP A 157 -19.14 7.52 -15.93
C TRP A 157 -20.29 7.53 -16.92
N PHE A 158 -20.27 8.40 -17.93
CA PHE A 158 -21.35 8.50 -18.91
C PHE A 158 -21.10 7.62 -20.15
N MET A 159 -19.94 6.96 -20.26
CA MET A 159 -19.59 6.22 -21.48
C MET A 159 -20.39 4.93 -21.62
N SER A 160 -20.92 4.38 -20.52
CA SER A 160 -21.83 3.24 -20.50
C SER A 160 -23.09 3.48 -21.34
N LEU A 161 -23.45 4.74 -21.66
CA LEU A 161 -24.54 5.07 -22.58
C LEU A 161 -24.36 4.46 -23.98
N PHE A 162 -23.12 4.26 -24.43
CA PHE A 162 -22.85 3.60 -25.70
C PHE A 162 -23.27 2.13 -25.70
N GLN A 163 -23.28 1.46 -24.54
CA GLN A 163 -23.75 0.07 -24.44
C GLN A 163 -25.27 -0.06 -24.63
N ILE A 164 -26.05 1.03 -24.57
CA ILE A 164 -27.52 1.00 -24.75
C ILE A 164 -27.91 0.42 -26.12
N CYS A 165 -27.07 0.57 -27.15
CA CYS A 165 -27.36 0.04 -28.48
C CYS A 165 -27.41 -1.49 -28.56
N GLY A 166 -26.84 -2.20 -27.58
CA GLY A 166 -26.72 -3.66 -27.60
C GLY A 166 -26.91 -4.35 -26.25
N GLY A 167 -27.32 -3.64 -25.21
CA GLY A 167 -27.59 -4.22 -23.89
C GLY A 167 -26.35 -4.61 -23.08
N GLY A 168 -25.15 -4.23 -23.52
CA GLY A 168 -23.92 -4.37 -22.74
C GLY A 168 -23.29 -5.78 -22.66
N SER A 169 -22.31 -5.92 -21.78
CA SER A 169 -21.46 -7.12 -21.66
C SER A 169 -22.22 -8.37 -21.23
N GLN A 170 -23.19 -8.22 -20.33
CA GLN A 170 -23.97 -9.35 -19.80
C GLN A 170 -24.89 -9.95 -20.86
N ILE A 171 -25.43 -9.11 -21.76
CA ILE A 171 -26.22 -9.59 -22.90
C ILE A 171 -25.35 -10.28 -23.94
N ALA A 172 -24.16 -9.76 -24.21
CA ALA A 172 -23.20 -10.45 -25.07
C ALA A 172 -22.86 -11.86 -24.54
N ILE A 173 -22.56 -11.98 -23.24
CA ILE A 173 -22.29 -13.27 -22.58
C ILE A 173 -23.51 -14.19 -22.68
N SER A 174 -24.70 -13.69 -22.36
CA SER A 174 -25.95 -14.46 -22.46
C SER A 174 -26.16 -15.01 -23.87
N MET A 175 -26.00 -14.18 -24.90
CA MET A 175 -26.14 -14.60 -26.29
C MET A 175 -25.15 -15.70 -26.68
N ILE A 176 -23.89 -15.62 -26.26
CA ILE A 176 -22.89 -16.66 -26.52
C ILE A 176 -23.33 -17.99 -25.89
N PHE A 177 -23.77 -17.99 -24.63
CA PHE A 177 -24.22 -19.20 -23.96
C PHE A 177 -25.50 -19.77 -24.61
N THR A 178 -26.45 -18.92 -24.99
CA THR A 178 -27.68 -19.34 -25.68
C THR A 178 -27.38 -19.93 -27.07
N MET A 179 -26.48 -19.32 -27.85
CA MET A 179 -26.02 -19.88 -29.13
C MET A 179 -25.40 -21.27 -28.97
N ILE A 180 -24.70 -21.53 -27.87
CA ILE A 180 -24.13 -22.85 -27.57
C ILE A 180 -25.23 -23.84 -27.17
N THR A 181 -26.21 -23.43 -26.35
CA THR A 181 -27.33 -24.32 -25.96
C THR A 181 -28.22 -24.69 -27.13
N ASP A 182 -28.38 -23.80 -28.11
CA ASP A 182 -29.16 -24.02 -29.34
C ASP A 182 -28.54 -25.12 -30.24
N VAL A 183 -27.22 -25.33 -30.12
CA VAL A 183 -26.44 -26.11 -31.07
C VAL A 183 -25.90 -27.41 -30.46
N PHE A 184 -25.74 -27.48 -29.13
CA PHE A 184 -25.23 -28.65 -28.43
C PHE A 184 -26.26 -29.31 -27.49
N PRO A 185 -26.34 -30.66 -27.49
CA PRO A 185 -27.26 -31.40 -26.64
C PRO A 185 -26.82 -31.41 -25.17
N VAL A 186 -27.78 -31.61 -24.26
CA VAL A 186 -27.65 -31.39 -22.80
C VAL A 186 -26.45 -32.13 -22.20
N GLU A 187 -26.16 -33.35 -22.65
CA GLU A 187 -25.13 -34.22 -22.09
C GLU A 187 -23.71 -33.67 -22.34
N LYS A 188 -23.54 -32.86 -23.40
CA LYS A 188 -22.24 -32.28 -23.77
C LYS A 188 -22.09 -30.82 -23.31
N ARG A 189 -23.16 -30.15 -22.89
CA ARG A 189 -23.17 -28.71 -22.57
C ARG A 189 -22.14 -28.34 -21.51
N ALA A 190 -22.03 -29.10 -20.41
CA ALA A 190 -21.07 -28.82 -19.34
C ALA A 190 -19.62 -28.73 -19.87
N ASN A 191 -19.19 -29.71 -20.68
CA ASN A 191 -17.84 -29.73 -21.26
C ASN A 191 -17.61 -28.59 -22.25
N ILE A 192 -18.62 -28.23 -23.04
CA ILE A 192 -18.52 -27.10 -23.97
C ILE A 192 -18.47 -25.77 -23.22
N PHE A 193 -19.22 -25.62 -22.14
CA PHE A 193 -19.14 -24.46 -21.26
C PHE A 193 -17.76 -24.34 -20.58
N PHE A 194 -17.11 -25.45 -20.24
CA PHE A 194 -15.72 -25.43 -19.78
C PHE A 194 -14.76 -24.93 -20.87
N ILE A 195 -14.94 -25.33 -22.14
CA ILE A 195 -14.11 -24.83 -23.26
C ILE A 195 -14.30 -23.33 -23.48
N ILE A 196 -15.55 -22.85 -23.44
CA ILE A 196 -15.86 -21.42 -23.51
C ILE A 196 -15.21 -20.67 -22.35
N GLY A 197 -15.33 -21.17 -21.12
CA GLY A 197 -14.67 -20.60 -19.95
C GLY A 197 -13.14 -20.60 -20.06
N ALA A 198 -12.55 -21.69 -20.57
CA ALA A 198 -11.11 -21.80 -20.79
C ALA A 198 -10.61 -20.80 -21.84
N SER A 199 -11.42 -20.50 -22.86
CA SER A 199 -11.09 -19.51 -23.89
C SER A 199 -10.87 -18.12 -23.29
N THR A 200 -11.68 -17.72 -22.30
CA THR A 200 -11.47 -16.47 -21.55
C THR A 200 -10.15 -16.47 -20.77
N GLN A 201 -9.75 -17.62 -20.22
CA GLN A 201 -8.54 -17.75 -19.40
C GLN A 201 -7.26 -17.71 -20.21
N VAL A 202 -7.27 -18.18 -21.47
CA VAL A 202 -6.13 -18.06 -22.38
C VAL A 202 -5.74 -16.59 -22.56
N SER A 203 -6.73 -15.70 -22.69
CA SER A 203 -6.50 -14.27 -22.78
C SER A 203 -5.87 -13.69 -21.52
N GLU A 204 -6.35 -14.08 -20.33
CA GLU A 204 -5.83 -13.65 -19.02
C GLU A 204 -4.34 -14.03 -18.84
N ILE A 205 -3.96 -15.26 -19.23
CA ILE A 205 -2.58 -15.77 -19.09
C ILE A 205 -1.58 -14.98 -19.95
N VAL A 206 -1.95 -14.69 -21.20
CA VAL A 206 -1.01 -14.10 -22.18
C VAL A 206 -1.03 -12.58 -22.13
N ALA A 207 -2.20 -11.96 -21.94
CA ALA A 207 -2.35 -10.52 -21.99
C ALA A 207 -1.69 -9.82 -20.79
N SER A 208 -1.73 -10.40 -19.58
CA SER A 208 -1.19 -9.73 -18.38
C SER A 208 0.35 -9.58 -18.40
N PRO A 209 1.16 -10.62 -18.68
CA PRO A 209 2.61 -10.46 -18.80
C PRO A 209 3.01 -9.56 -19.97
N LEU A 210 2.28 -9.68 -21.10
CA LEU A 210 2.50 -8.81 -22.25
C LEU A 210 2.20 -7.34 -21.89
N SER A 211 1.12 -7.08 -21.15
CA SER A 211 0.77 -5.74 -20.65
C SER A 211 1.88 -5.20 -19.76
N ALA A 212 2.33 -5.97 -18.76
CA ALA A 212 3.40 -5.58 -17.85
C ALA A 212 4.71 -5.26 -18.60
N TRP A 213 5.06 -6.07 -19.60
CA TRP A 213 6.23 -5.82 -20.44
C TRP A 213 6.08 -4.54 -21.27
N LEU A 214 4.94 -4.32 -21.93
CA LEU A 214 4.70 -3.12 -22.74
C LEU A 214 4.62 -1.83 -21.88
N MET A 215 4.12 -1.94 -20.65
CA MET A 215 4.07 -0.83 -19.68
C MET A 215 5.46 -0.33 -19.27
N SER A 216 6.50 -1.17 -19.39
CA SER A 216 7.89 -0.74 -19.13
C SER A 216 8.37 0.35 -20.08
N TRP A 217 7.77 0.44 -21.28
CA TRP A 217 8.05 1.52 -22.24
C TRP A 217 7.08 2.68 -22.01
N THR A 218 5.78 2.39 -22.02
CA THR A 218 4.73 3.37 -21.74
C THR A 218 3.40 2.66 -21.47
N PRO A 219 2.61 3.09 -20.48
CA PRO A 219 1.29 2.51 -20.22
C PRO A 219 0.29 2.79 -21.35
N TRP A 220 0.52 3.82 -22.18
CA TRP A 220 -0.38 4.16 -23.28
C TRP A 220 -0.39 3.12 -24.40
N LEU A 221 0.73 2.46 -24.66
CA LEU A 221 0.86 1.48 -25.74
C LEU A 221 -0.06 0.26 -25.56
N PRO A 222 0.00 -0.50 -24.44
CA PRO A 222 -0.91 -1.61 -24.20
C PRO A 222 -2.36 -1.13 -24.05
N TYR A 223 -2.58 0.09 -23.54
CA TYR A 223 -3.91 0.67 -23.40
C TYR A 223 -4.62 0.86 -24.74
N PHE A 224 -3.96 1.42 -25.76
CA PHE A 224 -4.55 1.56 -27.11
C PHE A 224 -4.54 0.24 -27.90
N LEU A 225 -3.50 -0.58 -27.75
CA LEU A 225 -3.41 -1.87 -28.44
C LEU A 225 -4.58 -2.79 -28.05
N GLY A 226 -5.10 -2.68 -26.83
CA GLY A 226 -6.28 -3.43 -26.39
C GLY A 226 -7.52 -3.20 -27.26
N VAL A 227 -7.75 -1.97 -27.74
CA VAL A 227 -8.89 -1.65 -28.63
C VAL A 227 -8.78 -2.34 -29.97
N LEU A 228 -7.55 -2.44 -30.52
CA LEU A 228 -7.32 -3.11 -31.80
C LEU A 228 -7.74 -4.60 -31.73
N PHE A 229 -7.43 -5.28 -30.63
CA PHE A 229 -7.87 -6.66 -30.40
C PHE A 229 -9.39 -6.77 -30.20
N MET A 230 -10.02 -5.81 -29.51
CA MET A 230 -11.48 -5.78 -29.39
C MET A 230 -12.18 -5.58 -30.75
N LEU A 231 -11.64 -4.71 -31.62
CA LEU A 231 -12.11 -4.53 -33.00
C LEU A 231 -11.99 -5.83 -33.82
N CYS A 232 -10.91 -6.60 -33.64
CA CYS A 232 -10.78 -7.92 -34.27
C CYS A 232 -11.87 -8.89 -33.79
N GLY A 233 -12.26 -8.80 -32.51
CA GLY A 233 -13.35 -9.59 -31.92
C GLY A 233 -14.71 -9.38 -32.60
N LEU A 234 -14.96 -8.21 -33.21
CA LEU A 234 -16.18 -7.93 -33.98
C LEU A 234 -16.34 -8.83 -35.22
N CYS A 235 -15.27 -9.47 -35.68
CA CYS A 235 -15.33 -10.41 -36.80
C CYS A 235 -16.02 -11.73 -36.42
N ALA A 236 -16.03 -12.11 -35.14
CA ALA A 236 -16.57 -13.41 -34.72
C ALA A 236 -18.09 -13.57 -34.95
N PRO A 237 -18.96 -12.62 -34.56
CA PRO A 237 -20.39 -12.72 -34.90
C PRO A 237 -20.66 -12.76 -36.40
N ILE A 238 -19.80 -12.15 -37.23
CA ILE A 238 -19.93 -12.18 -38.69
C ILE A 238 -19.74 -13.61 -39.21
N ALA A 239 -18.75 -14.33 -38.66
CA ALA A 239 -18.43 -15.71 -39.02
C ALA A 239 -19.42 -16.76 -38.49
N VAL A 240 -20.21 -16.43 -37.47
CA VAL A 240 -21.19 -17.34 -36.86
C VAL A 240 -22.52 -17.28 -37.64
N PRO A 241 -23.09 -18.43 -38.06
CA PRO A 241 -24.44 -18.50 -38.63
C PRO A 241 -25.51 -18.32 -37.54
N GLU A 242 -26.73 -17.88 -37.92
CA GLU A 242 -27.85 -17.78 -36.97
C GLU A 242 -28.17 -19.16 -36.35
N THR A 243 -28.40 -19.17 -35.03
CA THR A 243 -28.61 -20.39 -34.22
C THR A 243 -30.05 -20.56 -33.74
N LEU A 244 -30.86 -19.50 -33.82
CA LEU A 244 -32.27 -19.53 -33.40
C LEU A 244 -33.00 -20.75 -34.02
N PRO A 245 -33.61 -21.63 -33.20
CA PRO A 245 -34.40 -22.75 -33.72
C PRO A 245 -35.56 -22.23 -34.59
N LYS A 246 -35.75 -22.79 -35.79
CA LYS A 246 -36.96 -22.52 -36.58
C LYS A 246 -38.14 -23.13 -35.82
N SER A 247 -39.06 -22.29 -35.34
CA SER A 247 -40.32 -22.77 -34.78
C SER A 247 -41.11 -23.52 -35.85
N THR A 248 -41.29 -24.83 -35.67
CA THR A 248 -42.34 -25.59 -36.33
C THR A 248 -43.67 -24.93 -35.98
N GLU A 249 -44.51 -24.71 -36.98
CA GLU A 249 -45.87 -24.15 -36.86
C GLU A 249 -46.61 -24.79 -35.67
N LEU A 250 -46.72 -24.07 -34.57
CA LEU A 250 -47.60 -24.41 -33.47
C LEU A 250 -48.74 -23.38 -33.51
N SER A 251 -49.91 -23.93 -33.78
CA SER A 251 -51.22 -23.33 -33.98
C SER A 251 -51.51 -22.12 -33.11
N GLU A 252 -52.04 -21.08 -33.75
CA GLU A 252 -52.63 -19.90 -33.11
C GLU A 252 -53.62 -20.33 -32.00
N PRO A 253 -53.46 -19.89 -30.75
CA PRO A 253 -54.54 -19.91 -29.78
C PRO A 253 -55.50 -18.77 -30.15
N GLY A 254 -56.76 -19.13 -30.41
CA GLY A 254 -57.83 -18.20 -30.79
C GLY A 254 -57.93 -17.01 -29.85
N THR A 255 -57.95 -15.82 -30.44
CA THR A 255 -58.34 -14.57 -29.80
C THR A 255 -59.87 -14.52 -29.75
N GLU A 256 -60.44 -14.96 -28.63
CA GLU A 256 -61.71 -14.39 -28.16
C GLU A 256 -61.39 -13.16 -27.31
N ASP A 257 -62.24 -12.14 -27.44
CA ASP A 257 -62.24 -10.83 -26.77
C ASP A 257 -61.31 -9.73 -27.33
N ASP A 258 -61.80 -9.02 -28.36
CA ASP A 258 -62.07 -7.57 -28.27
C ASP A 258 -62.70 -7.09 -29.60
N GLU A 259 -64.03 -7.14 -29.70
CA GLU A 259 -64.80 -6.28 -30.61
C GLU A 259 -64.66 -4.82 -30.11
N ALA A 260 -63.82 -4.00 -30.75
CA ALA A 260 -63.96 -2.54 -30.71
C ALA A 260 -63.12 -1.80 -31.77
N ASP A 261 -63.85 -1.29 -32.76
CA ASP A 261 -63.67 -0.01 -33.46
C ASP A 261 -62.52 0.15 -34.47
N ASP A 262 -62.88 -0.04 -35.74
CA ASP A 262 -62.03 -0.11 -36.93
C ASP A 262 -61.82 1.25 -37.63
N ASN A 263 -61.88 2.39 -36.92
CA ASN A 263 -61.81 3.72 -37.56
C ASN A 263 -61.14 4.87 -36.77
N ALA A 264 -60.07 4.59 -36.00
CA ALA A 264 -59.25 5.65 -35.38
C ALA A 264 -57.86 5.76 -36.04
N PRO A 265 -57.30 6.98 -36.23
CA PRO A 265 -55.94 7.13 -36.74
C PRO A 265 -54.97 6.44 -35.78
N TRP A 266 -54.26 5.45 -36.29
CA TRP A 266 -53.28 4.69 -35.53
C TRP A 266 -52.17 5.62 -35.02
N THR A 267 -52.28 6.03 -33.76
CA THR A 267 -51.36 7.00 -33.13
C THR A 267 -50.29 6.28 -32.32
N VAL A 268 -49.12 6.92 -32.19
CA VAL A 268 -47.96 6.45 -31.40
C VAL A 268 -48.34 6.01 -29.98
N ARG A 269 -49.38 6.61 -29.39
CA ARG A 269 -49.93 6.22 -28.07
C ARG A 269 -50.50 4.79 -28.04
N HIS A 270 -51.14 4.32 -29.11
CA HIS A 270 -51.63 2.94 -29.19
C HIS A 270 -50.49 1.94 -29.34
N ARG A 271 -49.46 2.26 -30.14
CA ARG A 271 -48.21 1.47 -30.19
C ARG A 271 -47.53 1.38 -28.83
N LEU A 272 -47.40 2.50 -28.12
CA LEU A 272 -46.77 2.55 -26.80
C LEU A 272 -47.58 1.73 -25.77
N LYS A 273 -48.91 1.85 -25.77
CA LYS A 273 -49.79 1.05 -24.89
C LYS A 273 -49.73 -0.45 -25.20
N ALA A 274 -49.69 -0.84 -26.47
CA ALA A 274 -49.56 -2.24 -26.89
C ALA A 274 -48.20 -2.84 -26.48
N VAL A 275 -47.11 -2.09 -26.68
CA VAL A 275 -45.76 -2.46 -26.24
C VAL A 275 -45.68 -2.55 -24.70
N LEU A 276 -46.25 -1.59 -23.98
CA LEU A 276 -46.32 -1.60 -22.52
C LEU A 276 -47.15 -2.76 -21.96
N ARG A 277 -48.30 -3.11 -22.60
CA ARG A 277 -49.10 -4.29 -22.22
C ARG A 277 -48.31 -5.57 -22.44
N ARG A 278 -47.63 -5.71 -23.59
CA ARG A 278 -46.81 -6.89 -23.92
C ARG A 278 -45.60 -7.03 -22.98
N ALA A 279 -44.91 -5.93 -22.69
CA ALA A 279 -43.83 -5.88 -21.70
C ALA A 279 -44.32 -6.23 -20.29
N ARG A 280 -45.47 -5.70 -19.85
CA ARG A 280 -46.06 -6.02 -18.55
C ARG A 280 -46.41 -7.51 -18.43
N HIS A 281 -47.03 -8.09 -19.46
CA HIS A 281 -47.38 -9.50 -19.47
C HIS A 281 -46.15 -10.40 -19.39
N GLN A 282 -45.07 -10.06 -20.11
CA GLN A 282 -43.81 -10.80 -20.06
C GLN A 282 -43.00 -10.59 -18.77
N ILE A 283 -43.04 -9.40 -18.17
CA ILE A 283 -42.47 -9.18 -16.83
C ILE A 283 -43.21 -10.05 -15.81
N MET A 284 -44.54 -10.12 -15.90
CA MET A 284 -45.34 -11.02 -15.06
C MET A 284 -44.97 -12.49 -15.30
N HIS A 285 -44.79 -12.91 -16.56
CA HIS A 285 -44.33 -14.27 -16.90
C HIS A 285 -42.93 -14.57 -16.33
N HIS A 286 -41.94 -13.69 -16.54
CA HIS A 286 -40.59 -13.82 -15.98
C HIS A 286 -40.61 -13.88 -14.45
N SER A 287 -41.39 -12.99 -13.81
CA SER A 287 -41.51 -12.96 -12.35
C SER A 287 -42.12 -14.26 -11.81
N ARG A 288 -43.15 -14.80 -12.47
CA ARG A 288 -43.71 -16.11 -12.12
C ARG A 288 -42.70 -17.23 -12.30
N PHE A 289 -41.99 -17.30 -13.43
CA PHE A 289 -40.96 -18.32 -13.67
C PHE A 289 -39.87 -18.31 -12.59
N ILE A 290 -39.37 -17.14 -12.22
CA ILE A 290 -38.32 -17.01 -11.20
C ILE A 290 -38.82 -17.40 -9.81
N PHE A 291 -40.01 -16.91 -9.40
CA PHE A 291 -40.48 -17.04 -8.01
C PHE A 291 -41.34 -18.28 -7.74
N THR A 292 -41.78 -19.01 -8.77
CA THR A 292 -42.58 -20.24 -8.59
C THR A 292 -41.68 -21.45 -8.31
N GLU A 293 -40.52 -21.55 -8.99
CA GLU A 293 -39.61 -22.68 -8.84
C GLU A 293 -38.51 -22.42 -7.81
N ARG A 294 -38.61 -23.10 -6.65
CA ARG A 294 -37.66 -22.94 -5.53
C ARG A 294 -36.19 -23.18 -5.94
N ASN A 295 -35.95 -24.08 -6.89
CA ASN A 295 -34.60 -24.41 -7.37
C ASN A 295 -33.98 -23.25 -8.17
N ILE A 296 -34.77 -22.58 -9.01
CA ILE A 296 -34.30 -21.46 -9.83
C ILE A 296 -33.98 -20.24 -8.95
N VAL A 297 -34.77 -20.00 -7.90
CA VAL A 297 -34.47 -18.98 -6.89
C VAL A 297 -33.11 -19.25 -6.23
N CYS A 298 -32.87 -20.49 -5.78
CA CYS A 298 -31.61 -20.84 -5.11
C CYS A 298 -30.39 -20.68 -6.04
N ILE A 299 -30.52 -21.13 -7.29
CA ILE A 299 -29.48 -20.98 -8.32
C ILE A 299 -29.21 -19.49 -8.60
N SER A 300 -30.26 -18.67 -8.67
CA SER A 300 -30.13 -17.23 -8.89
C SER A 300 -29.35 -16.57 -7.75
N ILE A 301 -29.72 -16.83 -6.49
CA ILE A 301 -28.98 -16.30 -5.31
C ILE A 301 -27.50 -16.74 -5.35
N ALA A 302 -27.24 -17.99 -5.70
CA ALA A 302 -25.90 -18.54 -5.81
C ALA A 302 -25.07 -17.87 -6.94
N LEU A 303 -25.67 -17.58 -8.09
CA LEU A 303 -25.02 -16.86 -9.19
C LEU A 303 -24.80 -15.38 -8.88
N LEU A 304 -25.70 -14.75 -8.13
CA LEU A 304 -25.55 -13.38 -7.64
C LEU A 304 -24.31 -13.26 -6.75
N THR A 305 -24.23 -14.13 -5.73
CA THR A 305 -23.11 -14.15 -4.78
C THR A 305 -21.78 -14.51 -5.45
N ALA A 306 -21.79 -15.41 -6.43
CA ALA A 306 -20.61 -15.70 -7.26
C ALA A 306 -20.07 -14.44 -7.93
N ASN A 307 -20.96 -13.64 -8.52
CA ASN A 307 -20.54 -12.47 -9.27
C ASN A 307 -19.99 -11.37 -8.37
N VAL A 308 -20.55 -11.21 -7.17
CA VAL A 308 -19.99 -10.33 -6.13
C VAL A 308 -18.56 -10.77 -5.78
N ALA A 309 -18.33 -12.08 -5.60
CA ALA A 309 -17.01 -12.62 -5.29
C ALA A 309 -16.00 -12.40 -6.44
N ILE A 310 -16.40 -12.55 -7.70
CA ILE A 310 -15.53 -12.34 -8.87
C ILE A 310 -14.98 -10.90 -8.92
N GLN A 311 -15.79 -9.91 -8.53
CA GLN A 311 -15.37 -8.50 -8.54
C GLN A 311 -14.30 -8.17 -7.48
N SER A 312 -14.09 -9.04 -6.47
CA SER A 312 -13.03 -8.86 -5.46
C SER A 312 -11.59 -8.90 -6.01
N LEU A 313 -11.41 -9.33 -7.27
CA LEU A 313 -10.10 -9.39 -7.92
C LEU A 313 -9.43 -8.02 -8.05
N VAL A 314 -10.24 -6.97 -8.29
CA VAL A 314 -9.73 -5.59 -8.41
C VAL A 314 -9.11 -5.12 -7.09
N ILE A 315 -9.72 -5.51 -5.96
CA ILE A 315 -9.20 -5.25 -4.62
C ILE A 315 -7.92 -6.04 -4.36
N THR A 316 -7.86 -7.29 -4.82
CA THR A 316 -6.71 -8.17 -4.61
C THR A 316 -5.42 -7.53 -5.11
N LEU A 317 -5.43 -6.89 -6.28
CA LEU A 317 -4.25 -6.20 -6.83
C LEU A 317 -3.84 -4.98 -6.01
N GLN A 318 -4.82 -4.15 -5.61
CA GLN A 318 -4.56 -2.98 -4.78
C GLN A 318 -4.07 -3.38 -3.38
N TYR A 319 -4.66 -4.43 -2.81
CA TYR A 319 -4.29 -5.00 -1.51
C TYR A 319 -2.85 -5.52 -1.53
N VAL A 320 -2.46 -6.34 -2.52
CA VAL A 320 -1.09 -6.87 -2.63
C VAL A 320 -0.07 -5.74 -2.80
N SER A 321 -0.36 -4.76 -3.65
CA SER A 321 0.52 -3.61 -3.86
C SER A 321 0.73 -2.81 -2.57
N LYS A 322 -0.32 -2.57 -1.78
CA LYS A 322 -0.22 -1.88 -0.48
C LYS A 322 0.44 -2.75 0.61
N ARG A 323 0.03 -4.00 0.77
CA ARG A 323 0.40 -4.89 1.88
C ARG A 323 1.84 -5.41 1.81
N PHE A 324 2.34 -5.63 0.59
CA PHE A 324 3.67 -6.19 0.33
C PHE A 324 4.60 -5.22 -0.41
N SER A 325 4.16 -3.98 -0.62
CA SER A 325 4.93 -2.92 -1.30
C SER A 325 5.38 -3.28 -2.73
N TRP A 326 4.61 -4.14 -3.42
CA TRP A 326 4.88 -4.53 -4.81
C TRP A 326 4.41 -3.45 -5.79
N SER A 327 5.12 -3.30 -6.91
CA SER A 327 4.67 -2.50 -8.03
C SER A 327 3.42 -3.12 -8.69
N MET A 328 2.63 -2.30 -9.40
CA MET A 328 1.44 -2.80 -10.12
C MET A 328 1.81 -3.85 -11.19
N ALA A 329 3.00 -3.73 -11.79
CA ALA A 329 3.52 -4.71 -12.73
C ALA A 329 3.83 -6.04 -12.04
N GLU A 330 4.48 -6.02 -10.87
CA GLU A 330 4.77 -7.24 -10.09
C GLU A 330 3.48 -7.91 -9.59
N ALA A 331 2.53 -7.12 -9.09
CA ALA A 331 1.22 -7.61 -8.67
C ALA A 331 0.45 -8.27 -9.83
N SER A 332 0.63 -7.81 -11.06
CA SER A 332 -0.04 -8.38 -12.24
C SER A 332 0.37 -9.82 -12.56
N PHE A 333 1.55 -10.29 -12.11
CA PHE A 333 1.95 -11.69 -12.29
C PHE A 333 1.05 -12.68 -11.52
N LEU A 334 0.42 -12.23 -10.43
CA LEU A 334 -0.55 -13.06 -9.69
C LEU A 334 -1.79 -13.38 -10.54
N ILE A 335 -2.17 -12.49 -11.46
CA ILE A 335 -3.28 -12.72 -12.41
C ILE A 335 -2.91 -13.86 -13.35
N SER A 336 -1.67 -13.89 -13.86
CA SER A 336 -1.20 -14.96 -14.73
C SER A 336 -1.15 -16.30 -14.01
N LEU A 337 -0.70 -16.33 -12.75
CA LEU A 337 -0.73 -17.53 -11.91
C LEU A 337 -2.16 -18.05 -11.74
N ARG A 338 -3.10 -17.17 -11.40
CA ARG A 338 -4.53 -17.50 -11.32
C ARG A 338 -5.07 -18.04 -12.64
N GLY A 339 -4.78 -17.37 -13.76
CA GLY A 339 -5.18 -17.80 -15.10
C GLY A 339 -4.70 -19.21 -15.43
N LEU A 340 -3.44 -19.53 -15.11
CA LEU A 340 -2.86 -20.87 -15.32
C LEU A 340 -3.57 -21.94 -14.48
N MET A 341 -3.86 -21.64 -13.21
CA MET A 341 -4.61 -22.54 -12.33
C MET A 341 -6.05 -22.75 -12.80
N ASN A 342 -6.72 -21.68 -13.25
CA ASN A 342 -8.07 -21.73 -13.80
C ASN A 342 -8.13 -22.58 -15.08
N LEU A 343 -7.17 -22.38 -15.99
CA LEU A 343 -7.08 -23.14 -17.23
C LEU A 343 -6.86 -24.64 -16.95
N SER A 344 -5.93 -24.95 -16.05
CA SER A 344 -5.66 -26.33 -15.59
C SER A 344 -6.92 -26.96 -14.99
N THR A 345 -7.66 -26.18 -14.21
CA THR A 345 -8.91 -26.63 -13.59
C THR A 345 -9.99 -26.96 -14.63
N LEU A 346 -10.22 -26.05 -15.60
CA LEU A 346 -11.29 -26.21 -16.60
C LEU A 346 -10.98 -27.28 -17.65
N LEU A 347 -9.70 -27.47 -18.03
CA LEU A 347 -9.32 -28.39 -19.11
C LEU A 347 -8.84 -29.76 -18.62
N LEU A 348 -8.26 -29.86 -17.41
CA LEU A 348 -7.67 -31.10 -16.90
C LEU A 348 -8.45 -31.64 -15.70
N ILE A 349 -8.60 -30.84 -14.64
CA ILE A 349 -9.12 -31.31 -13.35
C ILE A 349 -10.62 -31.62 -13.44
N LEU A 350 -11.44 -30.65 -13.87
CA LEU A 350 -12.90 -30.81 -13.92
C LEU A 350 -13.36 -31.86 -14.93
N PRO A 351 -12.80 -31.96 -16.15
CA PRO A 351 -13.15 -33.04 -17.07
C PRO A 351 -12.75 -34.42 -16.58
N ALA A 352 -11.59 -34.57 -15.93
CA ALA A 352 -11.17 -35.83 -15.33
C ALA A 352 -12.09 -36.22 -14.17
N LEU A 353 -12.41 -35.26 -13.30
CA LEU A 353 -13.34 -35.42 -12.19
C LEU A 353 -14.74 -35.79 -12.69
N SER A 354 -15.24 -35.10 -13.73
CA SER A 354 -16.53 -35.35 -14.37
C SER A 354 -16.62 -36.78 -14.91
N LYS A 355 -15.59 -37.27 -15.62
CA LYS A 355 -15.54 -38.68 -16.10
C LYS A 355 -15.58 -39.71 -14.98
N VAL A 356 -14.97 -39.41 -13.83
CA VAL A 356 -15.00 -40.32 -12.66
C VAL A 356 -16.38 -40.30 -12.02
N LEU A 357 -16.97 -39.12 -11.82
CA LEU A 357 -18.30 -39.01 -11.23
C LEU A 357 -19.42 -39.51 -12.15
N ASP A 358 -19.25 -39.46 -13.48
CA ASP A 358 -20.19 -40.02 -14.46
C ASP A 358 -20.45 -41.51 -14.26
N ARG A 359 -19.48 -42.24 -13.71
CA ARG A 359 -19.63 -43.66 -13.37
C ARG A 359 -20.48 -43.89 -12.13
N LEU A 360 -20.69 -42.84 -11.32
CA LEU A 360 -21.24 -42.95 -9.96
C LEU A 360 -22.55 -42.16 -9.78
N LEU A 361 -22.79 -41.13 -10.57
CA LEU A 361 -23.86 -40.15 -10.36
C LEU A 361 -24.52 -39.72 -11.67
N PRO A 362 -25.84 -39.46 -11.66
CA PRO A 362 -26.54 -38.81 -12.77
C PRO A 362 -25.97 -37.41 -13.08
N PRO A 363 -26.07 -36.93 -14.34
CA PRO A 363 -25.47 -35.67 -14.79
C PRO A 363 -25.79 -34.45 -13.91
N THR A 364 -27.05 -34.30 -13.49
CA THR A 364 -27.51 -33.19 -12.64
C THR A 364 -26.93 -33.24 -11.22
N ARG A 365 -26.84 -34.44 -10.62
CA ARG A 365 -26.25 -34.63 -9.28
C ARG A 365 -24.74 -34.48 -9.30
N ARG A 366 -24.08 -34.90 -10.38
CA ARG A 366 -22.66 -34.69 -10.63
C ARG A 366 -22.34 -33.19 -10.66
N ASP A 367 -23.03 -32.43 -11.51
CA ASP A 367 -22.76 -30.99 -11.68
C ASP A 367 -23.06 -30.20 -10.40
N LEU A 368 -24.06 -30.60 -9.61
CA LEU A 368 -24.32 -30.06 -8.29
C LEU A 368 -23.18 -30.34 -7.29
N ARG A 369 -22.64 -31.57 -7.25
CA ARG A 369 -21.49 -31.94 -6.39
C ARG A 369 -20.22 -31.19 -6.79
N ILE A 370 -19.96 -31.04 -8.09
CA ILE A 370 -18.86 -30.23 -8.63
C ILE A 370 -19.02 -28.77 -8.20
N SER A 371 -20.24 -28.23 -8.27
CA SER A 371 -20.53 -26.85 -7.85
C SER A 371 -20.27 -26.67 -6.35
N ALA A 372 -20.73 -27.60 -5.51
CA ALA A 372 -20.52 -27.55 -4.06
C ALA A 372 -19.02 -27.63 -3.67
N GLY A 373 -18.28 -28.55 -4.30
CA GLY A 373 -16.84 -28.67 -4.09
C GLY A 373 -16.07 -27.42 -4.51
N SER A 374 -16.46 -26.81 -5.65
CA SER A 374 -15.87 -25.58 -6.16
C SER A 374 -16.02 -24.40 -5.20
N VAL A 375 -17.20 -24.24 -4.58
CA VAL A 375 -17.44 -23.18 -3.58
C VAL A 375 -16.58 -23.40 -2.33
N LEU A 376 -16.42 -24.64 -1.87
CA LEU A 376 -15.59 -24.95 -0.71
C LEU A 376 -14.11 -24.59 -0.98
N THR A 377 -13.58 -24.93 -2.16
CA THR A 377 -12.21 -24.55 -2.54
C THR A 377 -12.03 -23.03 -2.63
N ILE A 378 -13.03 -22.30 -3.14
CA ILE A 378 -13.02 -20.83 -3.13
C ILE A 378 -12.93 -20.31 -1.70
N ALA A 379 -13.77 -20.81 -0.78
CA ALA A 379 -13.80 -20.36 0.61
C ALA A 379 -12.47 -20.60 1.32
N VAL A 380 -11.90 -21.81 1.19
CA VAL A 380 -10.60 -22.15 1.78
C VAL A 380 -9.49 -21.25 1.24
N GLY A 381 -9.45 -21.03 -0.07
CA GLY A 381 -8.43 -20.17 -0.68
C GLY A 381 -8.49 -18.73 -0.17
N HIS A 382 -9.68 -18.14 -0.03
CA HIS A 382 -9.83 -16.79 0.52
C HIS A 382 -9.45 -16.69 2.00
N VAL A 383 -9.72 -17.72 2.81
CA VAL A 383 -9.27 -17.76 4.21
C VAL A 383 -7.75 -17.79 4.29
N VAL A 384 -7.09 -18.60 3.45
CA VAL A 384 -5.61 -18.65 3.38
C VAL A 384 -5.04 -17.31 2.94
N MET A 385 -5.65 -16.65 1.93
CA MET A 385 -5.25 -15.30 1.50
C MET A 385 -5.39 -14.28 2.63
N ALA A 386 -6.47 -14.33 3.40
CA ALA A 386 -6.72 -13.39 4.49
C ALA A 386 -5.72 -13.53 5.65
N LEU A 387 -5.23 -14.74 5.91
CA LEU A 387 -4.24 -15.03 6.96
C LEU A 387 -2.78 -14.94 6.47
N ALA A 388 -2.55 -14.58 5.21
CA ALA A 388 -1.23 -14.59 4.61
C ALA A 388 -0.32 -13.48 5.20
N ALA A 389 0.74 -13.88 5.89
CA ALA A 389 1.78 -12.95 6.38
C ALA A 389 2.88 -12.67 5.34
N SER A 390 2.97 -13.49 4.29
CA SER A 390 3.98 -13.38 3.23
C SER A 390 3.37 -13.51 1.82
N PRO A 391 4.05 -12.99 0.78
CA PRO A 391 3.54 -13.08 -0.59
C PRO A 391 3.40 -14.52 -1.10
N THR A 392 4.24 -15.45 -0.61
CA THR A 392 4.19 -16.86 -1.03
C THR A 392 2.93 -17.55 -0.51
N VAL A 393 2.57 -17.33 0.75
CA VAL A 393 1.34 -17.86 1.35
C VAL A 393 0.11 -17.27 0.65
N PHE A 394 0.18 -15.98 0.29
CA PHE A 394 -0.88 -15.34 -0.49
C PHE A 394 -1.06 -15.99 -1.87
N ALA A 395 0.03 -16.25 -2.59
CA ALA A 395 0.01 -16.92 -3.89
C ALA A 395 -0.53 -18.36 -3.81
N VAL A 396 -0.24 -19.08 -2.71
CA VAL A 396 -0.83 -20.40 -2.44
C VAL A 396 -2.34 -20.29 -2.23
N GLY A 397 -2.80 -19.35 -1.40
CA GLY A 397 -4.23 -19.11 -1.19
C GLY A 397 -4.97 -18.74 -2.49
N LEU A 398 -4.36 -17.90 -3.32
CA LEU A 398 -4.87 -17.55 -4.64
C LEU A 398 -4.95 -18.77 -5.58
N SER A 399 -3.96 -19.66 -5.53
CA SER A 399 -3.96 -20.88 -6.33
C SER A 399 -5.08 -21.83 -5.90
N ILE A 400 -5.34 -21.96 -4.59
CA ILE A 400 -6.43 -22.78 -4.05
C ILE A 400 -7.80 -22.21 -4.45
N SER A 401 -7.99 -20.88 -4.36
CA SER A 401 -9.27 -20.27 -4.74
C SER A 401 -9.56 -20.42 -6.25
N SER A 402 -8.50 -20.38 -7.07
CA SER A 402 -8.57 -20.57 -8.53
C SER A 402 -9.08 -21.97 -8.93
N LEU A 403 -8.84 -23.01 -8.11
CA LEU A 403 -9.36 -24.36 -8.37
C LEU A 403 -10.89 -24.45 -8.30
N GLY A 404 -11.57 -23.46 -7.73
CA GLY A 404 -13.03 -23.43 -7.66
C GLY A 404 -13.74 -22.70 -8.81
N MET A 405 -13.03 -22.31 -9.87
CA MET A 405 -13.65 -21.63 -11.03
C MET A 405 -14.73 -22.45 -11.75
N GLY A 406 -14.81 -23.77 -11.51
CA GLY A 406 -15.84 -24.65 -12.05
C GLY A 406 -17.27 -24.36 -11.58
N PHE A 407 -17.45 -23.53 -10.55
CA PHE A 407 -18.74 -23.25 -9.93
C PHE A 407 -19.79 -22.71 -10.91
N VAL A 408 -19.51 -21.61 -11.60
CA VAL A 408 -20.52 -20.92 -12.45
C VAL A 408 -20.94 -21.78 -13.66
N PRO A 409 -20.02 -22.41 -14.41
CA PRO A 409 -20.40 -23.28 -15.53
C PRO A 409 -21.18 -24.53 -15.10
N ALA A 410 -20.79 -25.18 -13.99
CA ALA A 410 -21.48 -26.35 -13.48
C ALA A 410 -22.89 -26.00 -12.97
N LEU A 411 -23.03 -24.89 -12.26
CA LEU A 411 -24.32 -24.41 -11.77
C LEU A 411 -25.25 -24.00 -12.92
N ARG A 412 -24.71 -23.40 -14.00
CA ARG A 412 -25.47 -23.09 -15.22
C ARG A 412 -25.94 -24.36 -15.93
N SER A 413 -25.12 -25.42 -15.96
CA SER A 413 -25.51 -26.74 -16.49
C SER A 413 -26.71 -27.32 -15.72
N VAL A 414 -26.66 -27.31 -14.37
CA VAL A 414 -27.78 -27.74 -13.52
C VAL A 414 -29.04 -26.92 -13.82
N ALA A 415 -28.90 -25.60 -13.93
CA ALA A 415 -30.03 -24.71 -14.22
C ALA A 415 -30.72 -25.07 -15.55
N THR A 416 -29.93 -25.32 -16.61
CA THR A 416 -30.48 -25.69 -17.93
C THR A 416 -31.13 -27.08 -17.97
N ALA A 417 -30.84 -27.95 -17.00
CA ALA A 417 -31.45 -29.27 -16.90
C ALA A 417 -32.75 -29.27 -16.07
N LEU A 418 -33.10 -28.15 -15.43
CA LEU A 418 -34.29 -27.99 -14.59
C LEU A 418 -35.43 -27.24 -15.31
N VAL A 419 -35.23 -26.86 -16.56
CA VAL A 419 -36.09 -25.95 -17.33
C VAL A 419 -36.35 -26.55 -18.70
N ASP A 420 -37.56 -26.39 -19.22
CA ASP A 420 -37.95 -26.88 -20.54
C ASP A 420 -37.20 -26.16 -21.67
N GLU A 421 -37.03 -26.82 -22.82
CA GLU A 421 -36.27 -26.26 -23.96
C GLU A 421 -36.82 -24.91 -24.47
N ALA A 422 -38.14 -24.71 -24.38
CA ALA A 422 -38.80 -23.46 -24.75
C ALA A 422 -38.47 -22.29 -23.80
N GLU A 423 -38.01 -22.57 -22.59
CA GLU A 423 -37.75 -21.59 -21.53
C GLU A 423 -36.23 -21.34 -21.31
N ILE A 424 -35.36 -21.94 -22.12
CA ILE A 424 -33.89 -21.76 -22.02
C ILE A 424 -33.49 -20.28 -22.23
N GLY A 425 -34.14 -19.57 -23.17
CA GLY A 425 -33.89 -18.14 -23.40
C GLY A 425 -34.31 -17.26 -22.20
N LEU A 426 -35.39 -17.65 -21.53
CA LEU A 426 -35.92 -17.03 -20.31
C LEU A 426 -34.95 -17.25 -19.13
N LEU A 427 -34.42 -18.46 -18.98
CA LEU A 427 -33.36 -18.77 -18.01
C LEU A 427 -32.08 -17.97 -18.27
N GLY A 428 -31.63 -17.87 -19.54
CA GLY A 428 -30.45 -17.09 -19.92
C GLY A 428 -30.58 -15.61 -19.55
N THR A 429 -31.76 -15.03 -19.79
CA THR A 429 -32.09 -13.65 -19.41
C THR A 429 -32.13 -13.47 -17.88
N THR A 430 -32.67 -14.46 -17.16
CA THR A 430 -32.72 -14.47 -15.70
C THR A 430 -31.31 -14.47 -15.10
N ILE A 431 -30.42 -15.35 -15.57
CA ILE A 431 -29.04 -15.42 -15.11
C ILE A 431 -28.31 -14.09 -15.37
N ALA A 432 -28.47 -13.52 -16.57
CA ALA A 432 -27.85 -12.24 -16.92
C ALA A 432 -28.30 -11.11 -15.99
N LEU A 433 -29.61 -11.04 -15.69
CA LEU A 433 -30.15 -10.05 -14.76
C LEU A 433 -29.58 -10.23 -13.35
N THR A 434 -29.56 -11.47 -12.85
CA THR A 434 -29.05 -11.79 -11.51
C THR A 434 -27.56 -11.49 -11.34
N GLN A 435 -26.74 -11.82 -12.35
CA GLN A 435 -25.32 -11.48 -12.35
C GLN A 435 -25.11 -9.96 -12.39
N SER A 436 -25.89 -9.24 -13.21
CA SER A 436 -25.82 -7.78 -13.30
C SER A 436 -26.13 -7.10 -11.97
N ILE A 437 -27.16 -7.58 -11.24
CA ILE A 437 -27.47 -7.09 -9.88
C ILE A 437 -26.30 -7.36 -8.92
N GLY A 438 -25.69 -8.54 -8.99
CA GLY A 438 -24.49 -8.86 -8.21
C GLY A 438 -23.32 -7.90 -8.48
N ALA A 439 -23.11 -7.52 -9.73
CA ALA A 439 -22.06 -6.55 -10.09
C ALA A 439 -22.37 -5.13 -9.55
N ILE A 440 -23.62 -4.67 -9.63
CA ILE A 440 -24.05 -3.40 -9.03
C ILE A 440 -23.85 -3.37 -7.53
N ILE A 441 -24.13 -4.48 -6.83
CA ILE A 441 -23.92 -4.55 -5.39
C ILE A 441 -22.42 -4.53 -5.08
N ALA A 442 -21.62 -5.23 -5.88
CA ALA A 442 -20.19 -5.36 -5.66
C ALA A 442 -19.47 -4.00 -5.63
N GLY A 443 -19.68 -3.12 -6.62
CA GLY A 443 -18.98 -1.82 -6.70
C GLY A 443 -19.09 -0.96 -5.42
N PRO A 444 -20.29 -0.56 -4.98
CA PRO A 444 -20.52 0.19 -3.74
C PRO A 444 -20.16 -0.61 -2.49
N MET A 445 -20.36 -1.92 -2.46
CA MET A 445 -19.94 -2.76 -1.33
C MET A 445 -18.41 -2.77 -1.20
N MET A 446 -17.68 -2.82 -2.31
CA MET A 446 -16.22 -2.71 -2.36
C MET A 446 -15.75 -1.32 -1.92
N ALA A 447 -16.34 -0.24 -2.45
CA ALA A 447 -16.03 1.13 -2.04
C ALA A 447 -16.37 1.37 -0.56
N GLY A 448 -17.48 0.82 -0.08
CA GLY A 448 -17.91 0.85 1.32
C GLY A 448 -16.97 0.05 2.22
N THR A 449 -16.46 -1.10 1.76
CA THR A 449 -15.47 -1.89 2.49
C THR A 449 -14.13 -1.17 2.53
N PHE A 450 -13.67 -0.53 1.45
CA PHE A 450 -12.49 0.34 1.46
C PHE A 450 -12.68 1.54 2.40
N LYS A 451 -13.86 2.16 2.39
CA LYS A 451 -14.18 3.25 3.32
C LYS A 451 -14.25 2.76 4.76
N PHE A 452 -14.75 1.55 5.01
CA PHE A 452 -14.84 0.93 6.33
C PHE A 452 -13.46 0.49 6.83
N ILE A 453 -12.63 -0.12 5.99
CA ILE A 453 -11.21 -0.44 6.28
C ILE A 453 -10.44 0.85 6.54
N ARG A 454 -10.66 1.90 5.73
CA ARG A 454 -10.14 3.24 6.01
C ARG A 454 -10.67 3.73 7.36
N GLN A 455 -11.96 3.54 7.65
CA GLN A 455 -12.59 3.95 8.91
C GLN A 455 -12.04 3.20 10.13
N SER A 456 -11.71 1.91 10.00
CA SER A 456 -11.13 1.07 11.04
C SER A 456 -9.61 1.26 11.18
N GLU A 457 -8.89 1.57 10.09
CA GLU A 457 -7.52 2.13 10.17
C GLU A 457 -7.56 3.52 10.83
N THR A 458 -8.62 4.32 10.58
CA THR A 458 -8.81 5.65 11.19
C THR A 458 -9.54 5.63 12.54
N SER A 459 -9.75 4.50 13.21
CA SER A 459 -10.20 4.54 14.61
C SER A 459 -9.11 5.08 15.56
N GLN A 460 -7.95 5.47 15.02
CA GLN A 460 -6.96 6.34 15.66
C GLN A 460 -6.98 7.82 15.20
N THR A 461 -7.82 8.23 14.25
CA THR A 461 -7.85 9.61 13.72
C THR A 461 -9.26 10.21 13.78
N GLU A 462 -9.71 10.54 14.97
CA GLU A 462 -10.35 11.84 15.15
C GLU A 462 -9.24 12.87 14.89
N ILE A 463 -9.34 13.73 13.86
CA ILE A 463 -8.36 14.80 13.64
C ILE A 463 -8.48 15.77 14.82
N ARG A 464 -7.71 15.51 15.86
CA ARG A 464 -7.60 16.37 17.03
C ARG A 464 -6.59 17.47 16.71
N PRO A 465 -6.81 18.70 17.20
CA PRO A 465 -5.77 19.73 17.16
C PRO A 465 -4.49 19.16 17.77
N CYS A 466 -3.34 19.44 17.17
CA CYS A 466 -2.05 19.09 17.77
C CYS A 466 -1.98 19.74 19.16
N ARG A 467 -1.70 18.94 20.18
CA ARG A 467 -1.51 19.38 21.56
C ARG A 467 -0.24 18.72 22.08
N GLY A 468 0.75 19.53 22.42
CA GLY A 468 1.94 19.08 23.14
C GLY A 468 1.75 19.27 24.65
N ALA A 469 2.43 18.45 25.44
CA ALA A 469 2.52 18.61 26.89
C ALA A 469 3.84 17.96 27.37
N SER A 470 4.44 18.53 28.41
CA SER A 470 5.47 17.82 29.18
C SER A 470 4.77 16.71 29.97
N VAL A 471 5.23 15.48 29.80
CA VAL A 471 4.71 14.29 30.50
C VAL A 471 5.82 13.66 31.33
N PRO A 472 5.49 12.90 32.40
CA PRO A 472 6.52 12.16 33.15
C PRO A 472 7.32 11.22 32.25
N ASP A 473 8.58 10.99 32.59
CA ASP A 473 9.50 10.06 31.93
C ASP A 473 8.90 8.66 31.70
N VAL A 474 8.23 8.09 32.70
CA VAL A 474 7.51 6.82 32.61
C VAL A 474 6.33 6.86 31.63
N VAL A 475 5.78 8.03 31.31
CA VAL A 475 4.74 8.14 30.28
C VAL A 475 5.40 8.28 28.91
N ALA A 476 6.46 9.08 28.81
CA ALA A 476 7.19 9.30 27.57
C ALA A 476 7.84 8.02 27.01
N ILE A 477 8.51 7.24 27.87
CA ILE A 477 9.25 6.03 27.48
C ILE A 477 8.31 4.86 27.11
N GLY A 478 7.10 4.82 27.69
CA GLY A 478 6.13 3.75 27.43
C GLY A 478 6.40 2.44 28.19
N GLU A 479 5.75 1.35 27.77
CA GLU A 479 5.74 0.07 28.49
C GLU A 479 7.03 -0.75 28.33
N GLU A 480 7.74 -0.61 27.22
CA GLU A 480 9.01 -1.30 26.96
C GLU A 480 10.16 -0.62 27.70
N ARG A 481 10.22 -0.85 29.01
CA ARG A 481 11.23 -0.27 29.89
C ARG A 481 11.64 -1.21 31.02
N GLU A 482 12.79 -0.94 31.62
CA GLU A 482 13.20 -1.55 32.89
C GLU A 482 13.86 -0.50 33.81
N SER A 483 13.87 -0.75 35.13
CA SER A 483 14.57 0.18 36.03
C SER A 483 16.08 0.08 35.84
N LEU A 484 16.77 1.22 35.97
CA LEU A 484 18.22 1.28 35.80
C LEU A 484 18.96 0.32 36.75
N ALA A 485 18.49 0.16 37.99
CA ALA A 485 19.04 -0.79 38.95
C ALA A 485 18.97 -2.25 38.45
N LYS A 486 17.83 -2.67 37.87
CA LYS A 486 17.68 -4.01 37.29
C LYS A 486 18.56 -4.21 36.07
N TRP A 487 18.66 -3.19 35.22
CA TRP A 487 19.54 -3.22 34.06
C TRP A 487 21.02 -3.42 34.46
N LYS A 488 21.48 -2.66 35.48
CA LYS A 488 22.84 -2.78 36.04
C LYS A 488 23.10 -4.17 36.61
N GLU A 489 22.17 -4.72 37.39
CA GLU A 489 22.25 -6.06 37.96
C GLU A 489 22.34 -7.13 36.85
N ARG A 490 21.45 -7.06 35.85
CA ARG A 490 21.41 -7.97 34.71
C ARG A 490 22.70 -7.96 33.89
N CYS A 491 23.30 -6.78 33.73
CA CYS A 491 24.57 -6.61 33.01
C CYS A 491 25.81 -6.88 33.90
N GLY A 492 25.63 -7.16 35.20
CA GLY A 492 26.73 -7.40 36.14
C GLY A 492 27.62 -6.18 36.37
N ILE A 493 27.05 -4.97 36.26
CA ILE A 493 27.80 -3.72 36.42
C ILE A 493 28.16 -3.52 37.89
N LYS A 494 29.46 -3.32 38.16
CA LYS A 494 30.01 -3.00 39.47
C LYS A 494 30.43 -1.54 39.49
N THR A 495 29.61 -0.69 40.09
CA THR A 495 29.80 0.77 40.06
C THR A 495 31.08 1.22 40.76
N GLU A 496 31.58 0.45 41.72
CA GLU A 496 32.85 0.69 42.42
C GLU A 496 34.09 0.60 41.50
N ASN A 497 33.98 -0.15 40.40
CA ASN A 497 35.05 -0.35 39.43
C ASN A 497 35.03 0.67 38.29
N GLN A 498 33.94 1.44 38.15
CA GLN A 498 33.82 2.44 37.11
C GLN A 498 34.70 3.67 37.44
N ILE A 499 35.24 4.27 36.39
CA ILE A 499 35.81 5.62 36.42
C ILE A 499 34.65 6.60 36.49
N ARG A 500 34.67 7.49 37.49
CA ARG A 500 33.58 8.42 37.77
C ARG A 500 33.71 9.68 36.90
N LEU A 501 32.91 9.75 35.84
CA LEU A 501 32.72 10.94 35.02
C LEU A 501 31.80 11.94 35.73
N VAL A 502 32.04 13.23 35.50
CA VAL A 502 31.27 14.36 36.04
C VAL A 502 30.44 15.00 34.93
N LYS A 503 31.08 15.34 33.80
CA LYS A 503 30.43 15.94 32.63
C LYS A 503 31.27 15.75 31.37
N LEU A 504 30.67 15.98 30.21
CA LEU A 504 31.40 16.15 28.96
C LEU A 504 31.96 17.59 28.90
N ALA A 505 33.28 17.74 28.82
CA ALA A 505 33.96 19.02 28.93
C ALA A 505 34.22 19.67 27.57
N HIS A 506 34.85 18.95 26.65
CA HIS A 506 35.20 19.51 25.33
C HIS A 506 35.42 18.45 24.25
N MET A 507 35.23 18.87 23.00
CA MET A 507 35.47 18.06 21.82
C MET A 507 36.84 18.38 21.22
N ARG A 508 37.54 17.36 20.69
CA ARG A 508 38.89 17.53 20.11
C ARG A 508 38.93 17.05 18.66
N TYR A 509 39.38 17.92 17.76
CA TYR A 509 39.52 17.62 16.34
C TYR A 509 40.84 18.13 15.75
N GLN A 510 41.26 17.49 14.67
CA GLN A 510 42.33 17.97 13.81
C GLN A 510 41.76 18.57 12.54
N HIS A 511 42.32 19.70 12.10
CA HIS A 511 41.92 20.42 10.89
C HIS A 511 43.14 20.78 10.02
N PRO A 512 43.02 20.76 8.69
CA PRO A 512 44.08 21.21 7.78
C PRO A 512 44.27 22.73 7.80
N ASP A 513 43.18 23.47 8.02
CA ASP A 513 43.18 24.93 8.05
C ASP A 513 42.50 25.43 9.33
N LEU A 514 43.32 25.90 10.27
CA LEU A 514 42.85 26.43 11.54
C LEU A 514 42.15 27.79 11.39
N ASP A 515 42.47 28.57 10.36
CA ASP A 515 41.83 29.87 10.13
C ASP A 515 40.42 29.68 9.57
N ALA A 516 40.26 28.77 8.61
CA ALA A 516 38.94 28.43 8.05
C ALA A 516 37.98 27.90 9.12
N ILE A 517 38.39 26.91 9.91
CA ILE A 517 37.55 26.37 10.99
C ILE A 517 37.30 27.41 12.09
N THR A 518 38.25 28.32 12.36
CA THR A 518 38.03 29.41 13.33
C THR A 518 36.89 30.33 12.91
N VAL A 519 36.84 30.72 11.64
CA VAL A 519 35.76 31.57 11.12
C VAL A 519 34.41 30.87 11.27
N PHE A 520 34.35 29.59 10.89
CA PHE A 520 33.13 28.79 11.05
C PHE A 520 32.69 28.70 12.51
N LEU A 521 33.59 28.32 13.43
CA LEU A 521 33.25 28.13 14.84
C LEU A 521 32.84 29.45 15.54
N GLN A 522 33.37 30.59 15.09
CA GLN A 522 32.92 31.90 15.56
C GLN A 522 31.54 32.27 15.01
N ASP A 523 31.26 31.99 13.74
CA ASP A 523 29.93 32.16 13.14
C ASP A 523 28.91 31.17 13.70
N PHE A 524 29.35 30.00 14.14
CA PHE A 524 28.56 28.98 14.83
C PHE A 524 28.11 29.49 16.19
N GLY A 525 29.03 30.06 16.99
CA GLY A 525 28.68 30.67 18.28
C GLY A 525 29.73 30.61 19.37
N THR A 526 30.93 30.12 19.06
CA THR A 526 32.04 30.02 20.02
C THR A 526 32.97 31.22 19.96
N LYS A 527 33.87 31.35 20.94
CA LYS A 527 34.89 32.40 21.00
C LYS A 527 36.27 31.80 21.22
N VAL A 528 37.28 32.30 20.50
CA VAL A 528 38.68 31.90 20.72
C VAL A 528 39.14 32.39 22.10
N VAL A 529 39.64 31.47 22.93
CA VAL A 529 40.23 31.79 24.24
C VAL A 529 41.76 31.80 24.19
N LYS A 530 42.36 30.92 23.39
CA LYS A 530 43.80 30.87 23.14
C LYS A 530 44.04 30.37 21.72
N LYS A 531 45.06 30.91 21.05
CA LYS A 531 45.52 30.50 19.73
C LYS A 531 47.04 30.46 19.72
N THR A 532 47.60 29.40 19.15
CA THR A 532 49.02 29.22 18.82
C THR A 532 49.14 28.94 17.32
N ASP A 533 50.35 28.67 16.83
CA ASP A 533 50.57 28.34 15.42
C ASP A 533 49.94 26.99 15.01
N ASP A 534 49.81 26.06 15.95
CA ASP A 534 49.37 24.69 15.70
C ASP A 534 48.07 24.30 16.44
N GLU A 535 47.59 25.12 17.38
CA GLU A 535 46.44 24.79 18.24
C GLU A 535 45.55 26.00 18.54
N VAL A 536 44.23 25.78 18.58
CA VAL A 536 43.22 26.77 18.95
C VAL A 536 42.22 26.17 19.93
N TRP A 537 41.89 26.94 20.97
CA TRP A 537 40.87 26.59 21.96
C TRP A 537 39.71 27.57 21.85
N TYR A 538 38.49 27.03 21.79
CA TYR A 538 37.25 27.79 21.68
C TYR A 538 36.35 27.52 22.87
N ARG A 539 35.71 28.57 23.40
CA ARG A 539 34.81 28.49 24.55
C ARG A 539 33.43 29.04 24.24
N GLY A 540 32.46 28.55 24.99
CA GLY A 540 31.14 29.16 25.13
C GLY A 540 31.11 30.28 26.17
N TYR A 541 29.91 30.79 26.45
CA TYR A 541 29.68 31.76 27.53
C TYR A 541 29.54 31.11 28.92
N GLY A 542 29.48 29.78 29.00
CA GLY A 542 29.49 29.04 30.26
C GLY A 542 30.83 29.12 31.01
N THR A 543 30.94 28.31 32.07
CA THR A 543 32.10 28.25 32.96
C THR A 543 33.21 27.32 32.48
N ASP A 544 32.96 26.52 31.43
CA ASP A 544 33.99 25.67 30.82
C ASP A 544 35.15 26.52 30.27
N PRO A 545 36.42 26.13 30.54
CA PRO A 545 37.57 26.87 30.02
C PRO A 545 37.60 26.94 28.49
N TYR A 546 37.16 25.84 27.87
CA TYR A 546 36.92 25.69 26.44
C TYR A 546 36.02 24.47 26.22
N VAL A 547 35.29 24.47 25.10
CA VAL A 547 34.33 23.42 24.71
C VAL A 547 34.72 22.74 23.39
N TYR A 548 35.64 23.36 22.63
CA TYR A 548 36.19 22.81 21.40
C TYR A 548 37.70 23.08 21.35
N TYR A 549 38.46 22.08 20.95
CA TYR A 549 39.90 22.17 20.69
C TYR A 549 40.18 21.72 19.25
N ALA A 550 40.93 22.55 18.52
CA ALA A 550 41.39 22.28 17.18
C ALA A 550 42.92 22.23 17.14
N ARG A 551 43.47 21.18 16.52
CA ARG A 551 44.90 21.08 16.20
C ARG A 551 45.12 21.10 14.70
N LYS A 552 46.20 21.71 14.24
CA LYS A 552 46.63 21.66 12.85
C LYS A 552 47.13 20.26 12.48
N GLY A 553 46.77 19.77 11.31
CA GLY A 553 47.34 18.53 10.77
C GLY A 553 46.95 18.30 9.32
N PRO A 554 47.61 17.38 8.61
CA PRO A 554 47.47 17.26 7.16
C PRO A 554 46.08 16.78 6.70
N LYS A 555 45.29 16.18 7.59
CA LYS A 555 43.94 15.66 7.31
C LYS A 555 43.05 15.83 8.54
N LYS A 556 41.74 15.83 8.31
CA LYS A 556 40.77 15.76 9.41
C LYS A 556 40.95 14.48 10.22
N GLU A 557 40.86 14.60 11.54
CA GLU A 557 40.99 13.47 12.45
C GLU A 557 40.17 13.75 13.71
N PHE A 558 39.42 12.76 14.15
CA PHE A 558 38.72 12.80 15.43
C PHE A 558 39.70 12.45 16.55
N LEU A 559 39.94 13.41 17.46
CA LEU A 559 40.90 13.26 18.56
C LEU A 559 40.22 12.93 19.89
N GLY A 560 38.89 12.76 19.90
CA GLY A 560 38.12 12.24 21.02
C GLY A 560 37.24 13.27 21.73
N GLY A 561 36.13 12.80 22.27
CA GLY A 561 35.37 13.54 23.28
C GLY A 561 36.13 13.52 24.61
N THR A 562 36.04 14.61 25.38
CA THR A 562 36.77 14.74 26.65
C THR A 562 35.82 14.87 27.81
N PHE A 563 35.85 13.93 28.74
CA PHE A 563 35.06 13.97 29.97
C PHE A 563 35.90 14.45 31.15
N GLU A 564 35.28 15.25 32.02
CA GLU A 564 35.85 15.56 33.32
C GLU A 564 35.63 14.38 34.27
N VAL A 565 36.67 13.98 35.00
CA VAL A 565 36.59 12.93 36.03
C VAL A 565 36.53 13.53 37.43
N GLU A 566 35.93 12.81 38.37
CA GLU A 566 35.67 13.27 39.74
C GLU A 566 36.95 13.44 40.57
N SER A 567 37.96 12.61 40.31
CA SER A 567 39.21 12.61 41.08
C SER A 567 40.44 12.35 40.21
N TYR A 568 41.61 12.74 40.72
CA TYR A 568 42.89 12.35 40.10
C TYR A 568 43.07 10.81 40.08
N GLN A 569 42.50 10.10 41.06
CA GLN A 569 42.56 8.64 41.12
C GLN A 569 41.78 7.98 39.97
N ASP A 570 40.67 8.58 39.53
CA ASP A 570 39.96 8.15 38.31
C ASP A 570 40.83 8.28 37.06
N LEU A 571 41.67 9.33 37.01
CA LEU A 571 42.64 9.53 35.94
C LEU A 571 43.76 8.46 35.98
N GLU A 572 44.24 8.10 37.16
CA GLU A 572 45.20 7.00 37.35
C GLU A 572 44.59 5.65 36.96
N ARG A 573 43.33 5.39 37.34
CA ARG A 573 42.60 4.18 36.90
C ARG A 573 42.53 4.10 35.38
N ALA A 574 42.22 5.22 34.72
CA ALA A 574 42.19 5.29 33.27
C ALA A 574 43.56 5.05 32.62
N ALA A 575 44.63 5.62 33.17
CA ALA A 575 45.99 5.42 32.68
C ALA A 575 46.44 3.96 32.81
N ASN A 576 45.91 3.23 33.79
CA ASN A 576 46.18 1.81 34.00
C ASN A 576 45.33 0.87 33.12
N LEU A 577 44.39 1.40 32.32
CA LEU A 577 43.67 0.58 31.34
C LEU A 577 44.65 0.08 30.25
N PRO A 578 44.40 -1.08 29.62
CA PRO A 578 45.30 -1.62 28.59
C PRO A 578 45.56 -0.69 27.41
N THR A 579 44.61 0.19 27.10
CA THR A 579 44.66 1.18 26.02
C THR A 579 44.85 2.61 26.54
N GLY A 580 45.10 2.78 27.84
CA GLY A 580 45.35 4.06 28.49
C GLY A 580 46.74 4.60 28.14
N SER A 581 46.81 5.89 27.88
CA SER A 581 48.07 6.63 27.77
C SER A 581 48.57 7.09 29.13
N THR A 582 49.83 7.52 29.19
CA THR A 582 50.39 8.16 30.38
C THR A 582 49.67 9.48 30.66
N ILE A 583 49.48 9.82 31.94
CA ILE A 583 48.92 11.11 32.35
C ILE A 583 49.81 12.25 31.84
N GLN A 584 49.21 13.19 31.10
CA GLN A 584 49.87 14.38 30.57
C GLN A 584 49.35 15.64 31.29
N GLU A 585 50.27 16.52 31.67
CA GLU A 585 49.92 17.83 32.23
C GLU A 585 49.63 18.84 31.11
N LEU A 586 48.48 19.51 31.17
CA LEU A 586 48.00 20.45 30.17
C LEU A 586 48.47 21.88 30.42
N LYS A 587 49.79 22.08 30.49
CA LYS A 587 50.39 23.38 30.83
C LYS A 587 49.91 24.54 29.93
N ASP A 588 49.71 24.25 28.65
CA ASP A 588 49.32 25.24 27.66
C ASP A 588 47.81 25.37 27.46
N ALA A 589 47.00 24.43 27.93
CA ALA A 589 45.56 24.50 27.76
C ALA A 589 44.97 25.55 28.73
N PRO A 590 44.00 26.38 28.30
CA PRO A 590 43.25 27.24 29.21
C PRO A 590 42.64 26.41 30.36
N GLY A 591 42.84 26.87 31.60
CA GLY A 591 42.40 26.14 32.80
C GLY A 591 43.38 25.06 33.28
N GLY A 592 44.41 24.69 32.50
CA GLY A 592 45.40 23.70 32.93
C GLY A 592 44.85 22.27 33.04
N GLY A 593 45.25 21.57 34.09
CA GLY A 593 44.78 20.22 34.42
C GLY A 593 45.66 19.09 33.90
N PHE A 594 45.17 17.86 34.08
CA PHE A 594 45.83 16.62 33.68
C PHE A 594 44.90 15.79 32.81
N MET A 595 45.41 15.17 31.75
CA MET A 595 44.61 14.40 30.81
C MET A 595 45.22 13.03 30.50
N VAL A 596 44.34 12.05 30.28
CA VAL A 596 44.64 10.72 29.77
C VAL A 596 43.73 10.44 28.59
N THR A 597 44.30 9.90 27.51
CA THR A 597 43.53 9.31 26.40
C THR A 597 43.48 7.80 26.57
N VAL A 598 42.29 7.23 26.45
CA VAL A 598 42.00 5.80 26.40
C VAL A 598 41.44 5.48 25.01
N LYS A 599 41.84 4.36 24.40
CA LYS A 599 41.18 3.89 23.17
C LYS A 599 40.11 2.85 23.48
N ASP A 600 38.95 3.00 22.86
CA ASP A 600 37.88 2.00 22.95
C ASP A 600 38.18 0.75 22.08
N PRO A 601 37.31 -0.29 22.10
CA PRO A 601 37.49 -1.50 21.31
C PRO A 601 37.53 -1.34 19.78
N GLU A 602 37.12 -0.20 19.25
CA GLU A 602 37.24 0.17 17.82
C GLU A 602 38.40 1.12 17.54
N GLY A 603 39.07 1.59 18.59
CA GLY A 603 40.24 2.45 18.51
C GLY A 603 39.92 3.94 18.56
N PHE A 604 38.66 4.35 18.80
CA PHE A 604 38.38 5.78 18.98
C PHE A 604 39.01 6.28 20.27
N PRO A 605 39.62 7.48 20.23
CA PRO A 605 40.13 8.11 21.44
C PRO A 605 38.99 8.66 22.30
N ILE A 606 39.07 8.39 23.60
CA ILE A 606 38.27 9.02 24.65
C ILE A 606 39.24 9.69 25.59
N ASN A 607 39.02 10.97 25.88
CA ASN A 607 39.90 11.74 26.75
C ASN A 607 39.22 11.94 28.11
N LEU A 608 40.03 11.91 29.16
CA LEU A 608 39.60 12.14 30.53
C LEU A 608 40.47 13.24 31.12
N VAL A 609 39.86 14.22 31.77
CA VAL A 609 40.56 15.39 32.31
C VAL A 609 40.22 15.62 33.77
N TYR A 610 41.20 16.04 34.56
CA TYR A 610 41.03 16.43 35.96
C TYR A 610 41.77 17.74 36.26
N GLY A 611 41.21 18.57 37.15
CA GLY A 611 41.89 19.74 37.70
C GLY A 611 41.92 20.97 36.79
N GLN A 612 40.99 21.06 35.83
CA GLN A 612 40.82 22.26 35.02
C GLN A 612 40.18 23.38 35.85
N ALA A 613 40.85 24.53 35.95
CA ALA A 613 40.31 25.71 36.61
C ALA A 613 39.19 26.32 35.74
N PRO A 614 37.96 26.48 36.27
CA PRO A 614 36.84 27.03 35.52
C PRO A 614 37.10 28.47 35.10
N ALA A 615 36.57 28.86 33.95
CA ALA A 615 36.65 30.23 33.49
C ALA A 615 35.51 31.07 34.09
N ALA A 616 35.73 32.39 34.20
CA ALA A 616 34.65 33.31 34.54
C ALA A 616 33.54 33.21 33.48
N PRO A 617 32.26 33.06 33.89
CA PRO A 617 31.16 33.00 32.95
C PRO A 617 31.00 34.33 32.20
N GLY A 618 30.51 34.26 30.97
CA GLY A 618 30.06 35.41 30.21
C GLY A 618 28.70 35.94 30.69
N GLU A 619 28.15 36.90 29.94
CA GLU A 619 26.79 37.38 30.16
C GLU A 619 25.78 36.31 29.72
N TYR A 620 24.97 35.83 30.65
CA TYR A 620 23.89 34.89 30.36
C TYR A 620 22.72 35.64 29.71
N PRO A 621 22.16 35.14 28.59
CA PRO A 621 20.97 35.74 28.02
C PRO A 621 19.79 35.66 28.99
N SER A 622 18.87 36.62 28.91
CA SER A 622 17.69 36.62 29.77
C SER A 622 16.70 35.52 29.36
N LYS A 623 16.05 34.88 30.33
CA LYS A 623 14.99 33.90 30.06
C LYS A 623 13.77 34.62 29.48
N LEU A 624 13.27 34.15 28.35
CA LEU A 624 12.12 34.74 27.68
C LEU A 624 10.82 34.49 28.47
N VAL A 625 10.00 35.53 28.57
CA VAL A 625 8.63 35.41 29.10
C VAL A 625 7.66 35.26 27.93
N VAL A 626 7.09 34.06 27.81
CA VAL A 626 6.15 33.67 26.74
C VAL A 626 4.71 33.96 27.16
N ASN A 627 3.89 34.43 26.22
CA ASN A 627 2.46 34.63 26.42
C ASN A 627 1.69 33.44 25.84
N TYR A 628 0.81 32.83 26.64
CA TYR A 628 -0.15 31.82 26.20
C TYR A 628 -1.53 32.44 25.96
N GLU A 629 -2.49 31.67 25.46
CA GLU A 629 -3.81 32.15 25.04
C GLU A 629 -4.56 32.84 26.18
N SER A 630 -4.49 32.27 27.38
CA SER A 630 -5.17 32.76 28.58
C SER A 630 -4.26 33.48 29.58
N ASP A 631 -2.95 33.25 29.53
CA ASP A 631 -1.97 33.90 30.42
C ASP A 631 -0.98 34.74 29.61
N LYS A 632 -1.07 36.07 29.76
CA LYS A 632 -0.30 37.04 28.97
C LYS A 632 0.44 38.03 29.88
N PRO A 633 1.42 37.57 30.67
CA PRO A 633 2.12 38.40 31.66
C PRO A 633 2.94 39.53 31.02
N ARG A 634 3.29 39.40 29.74
CA ARG A 634 4.11 40.38 29.03
C ARG A 634 3.28 41.59 28.57
N VAL A 635 3.05 42.55 29.47
CA VAL A 635 2.30 43.80 29.21
C VAL A 635 3.25 44.95 28.87
N ARG A 636 3.14 45.52 27.66
CA ARG A 636 4.01 46.61 27.14
C ARG A 636 5.53 46.31 27.16
N HIS A 637 5.89 45.04 27.28
CA HIS A 637 7.26 44.56 27.13
C HIS A 637 7.31 43.73 25.84
N PHE A 638 8.25 44.02 24.94
CA PHE A 638 8.33 43.35 23.64
C PHE A 638 9.60 42.51 23.57
N GLN A 639 9.50 41.29 23.06
CA GLN A 639 10.67 40.50 22.70
C GLN A 639 11.33 41.14 21.48
N ARG A 640 12.62 41.43 21.60
CA ARG A 640 13.48 42.01 20.55
C ARG A 640 14.79 41.26 20.60
N PHE A 641 15.20 40.74 19.45
CA PHE A 641 16.42 39.97 19.31
C PHE A 641 17.43 40.77 18.48
N VAL A 642 18.71 40.57 18.78
CA VAL A 642 19.81 41.08 17.96
C VAL A 642 20.28 39.93 17.07
N PRO A 643 20.16 40.02 15.73
CA PRO A 643 20.62 38.95 14.85
C PRO A 643 22.13 38.70 14.98
N GLY A 644 22.53 37.44 15.02
CA GLY A 644 23.93 37.02 15.15
C GLY A 644 24.07 35.51 15.34
N PRO A 645 25.30 35.02 15.56
CA PRO A 645 25.55 33.63 15.95
C PRO A 645 24.74 33.21 17.19
N ALA A 646 24.26 31.97 17.23
CA ALA A 646 23.68 31.42 18.45
C ALA A 646 24.80 31.12 19.44
N ALA A 647 24.95 31.94 20.48
CA ALA A 647 26.06 31.80 21.40
C ALA A 647 26.03 30.42 22.09
N VAL A 648 27.13 29.69 22.00
CA VAL A 648 27.29 28.37 22.63
C VAL A 648 27.44 28.52 24.14
N HIS A 649 26.67 27.74 24.90
CA HIS A 649 26.77 27.65 26.36
C HIS A 649 27.83 26.63 26.79
N LYS A 650 27.58 25.35 26.48
CA LYS A 650 28.43 24.19 26.80
C LYS A 650 28.38 23.14 25.69
N LEU A 651 29.27 22.15 25.76
CA LEU A 651 29.15 20.91 24.99
C LEU A 651 28.14 19.98 25.68
N GLY A 652 27.16 19.46 24.95
CA GLY A 652 26.14 18.55 25.48
C GLY A 652 26.53 17.10 25.30
N HIS A 653 26.65 16.66 24.05
CA HIS A 653 26.97 15.28 23.69
C HIS A 653 27.83 15.15 22.45
N PHE A 654 28.31 13.93 22.21
CA PHE A 654 28.86 13.51 20.93
C PHE A 654 28.45 12.08 20.59
N GLY A 655 28.56 11.74 19.30
CA GLY A 655 28.08 10.51 18.71
C GLY A 655 29.11 9.72 17.96
N LEU A 656 28.97 8.39 17.98
CA LEU A 656 29.77 7.48 17.15
C LEU A 656 28.90 6.57 16.28
N CYS A 657 29.35 6.34 15.06
CA CYS A 657 28.96 5.25 14.20
C CYS A 657 29.94 4.10 14.40
N VAL A 658 29.45 2.91 14.77
CA VAL A 658 30.27 1.77 15.24
C VAL A 658 29.86 0.46 14.56
N GLN A 659 30.78 -0.50 14.44
CA GLN A 659 30.51 -1.84 13.87
C GLN A 659 30.33 -2.91 14.97
N LYS A 660 31.05 -2.78 16.07
CA LYS A 660 31.11 -3.66 17.24
C LYS A 660 30.21 -3.15 18.36
N PHE A 661 28.97 -2.79 18.03
CA PHE A 661 28.03 -2.12 18.93
C PHE A 661 27.96 -2.73 20.34
N GLN A 662 27.81 -4.05 20.46
CA GLN A 662 27.69 -4.70 21.77
C GLN A 662 28.99 -4.63 22.59
N GLU A 663 30.16 -4.76 21.96
CA GLU A 663 31.45 -4.62 22.64
C GLU A 663 31.64 -3.18 23.14
N MET A 664 31.23 -2.20 22.34
CA MET A 664 31.26 -0.78 22.68
C MET A 664 30.33 -0.49 23.88
N VAL A 665 29.08 -0.96 23.84
CA VAL A 665 28.13 -0.83 24.96
C VAL A 665 28.73 -1.39 26.24
N THR A 666 29.29 -2.61 26.20
CA THR A 666 29.94 -3.22 27.36
C THR A 666 31.12 -2.39 27.85
N PHE A 667 32.00 -1.95 26.95
CA PHE A 667 33.16 -1.15 27.33
C PHE A 667 32.76 0.15 28.04
N TYR A 668 31.89 0.97 27.43
CA TYR A 668 31.51 2.27 28.01
C TYR A 668 30.77 2.14 29.34
N THR A 669 29.88 1.16 29.46
CA THR A 669 29.04 1.01 30.66
C THR A 669 29.70 0.26 31.80
N THR A 670 30.76 -0.52 31.54
CA THR A 670 31.54 -1.18 32.60
C THR A 670 32.76 -0.38 33.03
N THR A 671 33.35 0.40 32.11
CA THR A 671 34.56 1.19 32.37
C THR A 671 34.21 2.55 32.97
N PHE A 672 33.13 3.17 32.50
CA PHE A 672 32.68 4.49 32.96
C PHE A 672 31.29 4.38 33.57
N ASN A 673 30.93 5.35 34.39
CA ASN A 673 29.56 5.51 34.91
C ASN A 673 28.58 6.03 33.83
N LEU A 674 28.73 5.63 32.57
CA LEU A 674 27.72 5.86 31.54
C LEU A 674 26.66 4.78 31.63
N VAL A 675 25.40 5.20 31.54
CA VAL A 675 24.24 4.32 31.62
C VAL A 675 23.24 4.67 30.52
N PRO A 676 22.48 3.69 30.01
CA PRO A 676 21.50 3.93 28.96
C PRO A 676 20.31 4.74 29.48
N SER A 677 19.96 5.79 28.74
CA SER A 677 18.62 6.39 28.80
C SER A 677 17.69 5.62 27.87
N ASP A 678 18.14 5.37 26.63
CA ASP A 678 17.38 4.61 25.63
C ASP A 678 18.27 3.66 24.82
N PHE A 679 17.68 2.52 24.48
CA PHE A 679 18.12 1.66 23.39
C PHE A 679 17.14 1.73 22.22
N LEU A 680 17.67 1.81 21.00
CA LEU A 680 16.88 1.57 19.80
C LEU A 680 17.19 0.18 19.24
N TYR A 681 16.15 -0.56 18.83
CA TYR A 681 16.27 -1.91 18.30
C TYR A 681 15.68 -2.07 16.88
N VAL A 682 16.24 -3.00 16.12
CA VAL A 682 15.62 -3.52 14.90
C VAL A 682 15.09 -4.91 15.21
N GLU A 683 13.85 -5.18 14.82
CA GLU A 683 13.23 -6.49 14.95
C GLU A 683 13.28 -7.23 13.61
N LYS A 684 13.88 -8.42 13.62
CA LYS A 684 13.93 -9.32 12.46
C LYS A 684 13.70 -10.75 12.91
N ASP A 685 12.77 -11.44 12.25
CA ASP A 685 12.43 -12.84 12.54
C ASP A 685 12.03 -13.08 14.02
N GLY A 686 11.35 -12.10 14.64
CA GLY A 686 10.94 -12.15 16.05
C GLY A 686 12.06 -11.91 17.08
N ASN A 687 13.28 -11.59 16.63
CA ASN A 687 14.39 -11.25 17.49
C ASN A 687 14.67 -9.74 17.45
N LYS A 688 14.59 -9.09 18.61
CA LYS A 688 14.98 -7.68 18.80
C LYS A 688 16.49 -7.60 19.00
N LYS A 689 17.16 -6.81 18.16
CA LYS A 689 18.59 -6.51 18.30
C LYS A 689 18.78 -5.01 18.48
N ASN A 690 19.38 -4.61 19.59
CA ASN A 690 19.74 -3.21 19.83
C ASN A 690 20.79 -2.77 18.80
N VAL A 691 20.56 -1.61 18.20
CA VAL A 691 21.40 -1.00 17.17
C VAL A 691 21.85 0.40 17.51
N ALA A 692 21.19 1.10 18.45
CA ALA A 692 21.64 2.39 18.96
C ALA A 692 21.47 2.51 20.48
N LEU A 693 22.29 3.36 21.09
CA LEU A 693 22.30 3.68 22.51
C LEU A 693 22.42 5.19 22.70
N PHE A 694 21.55 5.76 23.53
CA PHE A 694 21.70 7.11 24.10
C PHE A 694 22.00 6.97 25.58
N ALA A 695 23.11 7.55 26.05
CA ALA A 695 23.62 7.34 27.40
C ALA A 695 23.90 8.64 28.15
N HIS A 696 23.45 8.70 29.40
CA HIS A 696 23.76 9.76 30.35
C HIS A 696 24.86 9.35 31.33
N ILE A 697 25.43 10.33 32.02
CA ILE A 697 26.41 10.12 33.08
C ILE A 697 25.67 9.89 34.41
N ASP A 698 25.81 8.72 35.00
CA ASP A 698 25.15 8.38 36.26
C ASP A 698 25.79 9.11 37.45
N ARG A 699 25.08 10.12 37.95
CA ARG A 699 25.41 10.92 39.13
C ARG A 699 24.48 10.64 40.31
N GLY A 700 23.78 9.50 40.31
CA GLY A 700 22.83 9.13 41.36
C GLY A 700 21.58 9.99 41.29
N ALA A 701 21.25 10.69 42.39
CA ALA A 701 20.07 11.54 42.48
C ALA A 701 20.18 12.87 41.71
N ASP A 702 21.39 13.30 41.35
CA ASP A 702 21.62 14.53 40.60
C ASP A 702 21.06 14.41 39.17
N TYR A 703 20.32 15.43 38.75
CA TYR A 703 19.79 15.51 37.38
C TYR A 703 20.89 15.88 36.38
N VAL A 704 20.99 15.09 35.33
CA VAL A 704 21.95 15.27 34.23
C VAL A 704 21.23 15.31 32.89
N ASP A 705 21.89 15.78 31.84
CA ASP A 705 21.34 15.75 30.48
C ASP A 705 20.95 14.32 30.09
N HIS A 706 19.82 14.19 29.39
CA HIS A 706 19.29 12.92 28.88
C HIS A 706 20.35 12.05 28.22
N HIS A 707 21.31 12.65 27.53
CA HIS A 707 22.50 11.95 27.10
C HIS A 707 23.68 12.91 26.98
N SER A 708 24.88 12.40 27.24
CA SER A 708 26.16 13.05 26.93
C SER A 708 26.97 12.25 25.91
N PHE A 709 26.48 11.06 25.55
CA PHE A 709 27.10 10.18 24.59
C PHE A 709 26.05 9.34 23.88
N PHE A 710 26.17 9.16 22.57
CA PHE A 710 25.38 8.17 21.86
C PHE A 710 26.23 7.38 20.88
N MET A 711 25.74 6.21 20.49
CA MET A 711 26.31 5.46 19.38
C MET A 711 25.26 4.67 18.62
N SER A 712 25.51 4.44 17.34
CA SER A 712 24.65 3.65 16.47
C SER A 712 25.47 2.69 15.60
N THR A 713 24.86 1.56 15.25
CA THR A 713 25.47 0.54 14.37
C THR A 713 25.51 1.07 12.94
N ASN A 714 26.67 1.05 12.31
CA ASN A 714 26.88 1.52 10.94
C ASN A 714 27.85 0.59 10.18
N PRO A 715 27.77 0.49 8.84
CA PRO A 715 28.76 -0.24 8.03
C PRO A 715 30.23 0.22 8.19
N THR A 716 30.45 1.44 8.67
CA THR A 716 31.76 2.06 8.87
C THR A 716 31.87 2.66 10.27
N SER A 717 33.10 2.76 10.76
CA SER A 717 33.39 3.34 12.06
C SER A 717 33.85 4.78 11.89
N HIS A 718 33.07 5.74 12.37
CA HIS A 718 33.42 7.17 12.34
C HIS A 718 32.69 7.96 13.44
N VAL A 719 33.16 9.19 13.72
CA VAL A 719 32.42 10.11 14.59
C VAL A 719 31.19 10.63 13.85
N HIS A 720 30.02 10.55 14.49
CA HIS A 720 28.78 11.01 13.89
C HIS A 720 28.68 12.53 14.00
N HIS A 721 28.58 13.09 15.21
CA HIS A 721 28.51 14.53 15.44
C HIS A 721 28.96 14.92 16.86
N CYS A 722 29.14 16.22 17.10
CA CYS A 722 29.19 16.81 18.44
C CYS A 722 28.17 17.94 18.56
N SER A 723 27.59 18.10 19.74
CA SER A 723 26.42 18.96 19.96
C SER A 723 26.61 19.98 21.07
N PHE A 724 26.22 21.22 20.80
CA PHE A 724 26.47 22.37 21.66
C PHE A 724 25.16 23.02 22.08
N GLU A 725 25.02 23.24 23.39
CA GLU A 725 23.81 23.81 23.96
C GLU A 725 23.76 25.31 23.67
N VAL A 726 22.60 25.80 23.25
CA VAL A 726 22.29 27.22 23.09
C VAL A 726 21.08 27.60 23.94
N HIS A 727 20.90 28.89 24.17
CA HIS A 727 20.03 29.39 25.25
C HIS A 727 18.55 29.04 25.12
N ASP A 728 17.95 29.19 23.93
CA ASP A 728 16.53 28.89 23.69
C ASP A 728 16.22 28.69 22.20
N PHE A 729 14.98 28.31 21.91
CA PHE A 729 14.49 28.05 20.56
C PHE A 729 14.60 29.26 19.62
N ASP A 730 14.28 30.46 20.10
CA ASP A 730 14.36 31.68 19.29
C ASP A 730 15.84 31.96 18.92
N THR A 731 16.75 31.80 19.86
CA THR A 731 18.20 31.96 19.66
C THR A 731 18.75 30.92 18.68
N GLN A 732 18.36 29.65 18.83
CA GLN A 732 18.76 28.59 17.90
C GLN A 732 18.29 28.90 16.47
N ASN A 733 17.02 29.26 16.30
CA ASN A 733 16.46 29.55 14.98
C ASN A 733 17.06 30.81 14.34
N LEU A 734 17.41 31.83 15.13
CA LEU A 734 18.17 32.98 14.64
C LEU A 734 19.60 32.59 14.24
N GLY A 735 20.25 31.69 14.99
CA GLY A 735 21.54 31.09 14.62
C GLY A 735 21.47 30.33 13.31
N HIS A 736 20.41 29.53 13.10
CA HIS A 736 20.16 28.83 11.85
C HIS A 736 20.09 29.81 10.66
N GLN A 737 19.29 30.88 10.79
CA GLN A 737 19.19 31.92 9.77
C GLN A 737 20.51 32.65 9.52
N TRP A 738 21.29 32.88 10.58
CA TRP A 738 22.62 33.49 10.49
C TRP A 738 23.58 32.62 9.68
N LEU A 739 23.68 31.33 10.00
CA LEU A 739 24.54 30.37 9.30
C LEU A 739 24.10 30.17 7.85
N ALA A 740 22.80 30.04 7.59
CA ALA A 740 22.24 29.95 6.24
C ALA A 740 22.59 31.18 5.40
N LYS A 741 22.47 32.39 5.97
CA LYS A 741 22.81 33.65 5.28
C LYS A 741 24.31 33.75 4.97
N LYS A 742 25.17 33.16 5.78
CA LYS A 742 26.62 33.06 5.53
C LYS A 742 26.97 32.01 4.47
N GLY A 743 26.02 31.18 4.05
CA GLY A 743 26.22 30.17 3.02
C GLY A 743 26.83 28.86 3.54
N TYR A 744 26.75 28.59 4.84
CA TYR A 744 27.11 27.28 5.38
C TYR A 744 26.08 26.22 4.95
N GLU A 745 26.49 24.96 4.97
CA GLU A 745 25.65 23.84 4.53
C GLU A 745 24.94 23.21 5.74
N SER A 746 23.60 23.29 5.73
CA SER A 746 22.77 22.63 6.73
C SER A 746 22.69 21.14 6.45
N VAL A 747 22.79 20.33 7.50
CA VAL A 747 22.70 18.89 7.45
C VAL A 747 21.24 18.45 7.62
N TRP A 748 20.64 18.85 8.74
CA TRP A 748 19.29 18.49 9.11
C TRP A 748 18.78 19.45 10.19
N GLY A 749 17.50 19.81 10.12
CA GLY A 749 16.86 20.74 11.04
C GLY A 749 16.41 22.05 10.38
N VAL A 750 15.84 22.99 11.14
CA VAL A 750 15.57 22.90 12.59
C VAL A 750 14.44 21.91 12.87
N GLY A 751 14.57 21.11 13.94
CA GLY A 751 13.54 20.18 14.39
C GLY A 751 13.57 19.92 15.90
N ARG A 752 12.76 18.96 16.35
CA ARG A 752 12.74 18.47 17.74
C ARG A 752 12.85 16.95 17.77
N HIS A 753 13.80 16.44 18.55
CA HIS A 753 13.98 15.01 18.77
C HIS A 753 12.87 14.41 19.61
N ILE A 754 12.58 13.13 19.37
CA ILE A 754 11.76 12.32 20.30
C ILE A 754 12.58 11.99 21.55
N LEU A 755 13.83 11.59 21.36
CA LEU A 755 14.74 11.16 22.44
C LEU A 755 15.34 12.39 23.12
N GLY A 756 15.13 12.50 24.43
CA GLY A 756 15.55 13.64 25.24
C GLY A 756 14.90 14.99 24.88
N SER A 757 13.85 14.98 24.04
CA SER A 757 13.04 16.14 23.63
C SER A 757 13.78 17.35 23.06
N GLN A 758 15.08 17.25 22.80
CA GLN A 758 15.93 18.39 22.45
C GLN A 758 15.60 18.93 21.06
N LEU A 759 15.63 20.25 20.94
CA LEU A 759 15.66 20.92 19.64
C LEU A 759 17.00 20.67 18.98
N PHE A 760 17.02 20.49 17.66
CA PHE A 760 18.24 20.20 16.91
C PHE A 760 18.39 21.09 15.68
N ASP A 761 19.64 21.41 15.34
CA ASP A 761 20.03 22.11 14.13
C ASP A 761 21.46 21.71 13.73
N TYR A 762 21.60 20.83 12.74
CA TYR A 762 22.85 20.23 12.31
C TYR A 762 23.46 20.97 11.12
N TRP A 763 24.79 21.11 11.13
CA TRP A 763 25.59 21.77 10.12
C TRP A 763 26.85 20.98 9.79
N TRP A 764 27.33 21.11 8.56
CA TRP A 764 28.68 20.68 8.20
C TRP A 764 29.71 21.74 8.56
N ASP A 765 30.77 21.34 9.25
CA ASP A 765 31.95 22.20 9.42
C ASP A 765 32.80 22.26 8.14
N THR A 766 33.87 23.06 8.16
CA THR A 766 34.75 23.29 6.99
C THR A 766 35.48 22.05 6.47
N THR A 767 35.44 20.94 7.20
CA THR A 767 36.07 19.66 6.85
C THR A 767 35.08 18.50 6.75
N GLY A 768 33.78 18.78 6.87
CA GLY A 768 32.72 17.79 6.87
C GLY A 768 32.69 16.93 8.13
N ASN A 769 32.95 17.52 9.31
CA ASN A 769 32.41 16.98 10.56
C ASN A 769 31.02 17.57 10.79
N MET A 770 30.10 16.77 11.29
CA MET A 770 28.77 17.23 11.64
C MET A 770 28.81 17.87 13.04
N ILE A 771 28.21 19.04 13.16
CA ILE A 771 28.09 19.78 14.41
C ILE A 771 26.64 20.21 14.61
N GLU A 772 26.16 20.14 15.84
CA GLU A 772 24.76 20.40 16.19
C GLU A 772 24.66 21.56 17.18
N HIS A 773 23.69 22.44 16.96
CA HIS A 773 23.12 23.26 18.04
C HIS A 773 21.91 22.53 18.63
N TYR A 774 21.85 22.46 19.95
CA TYR A 774 20.67 21.96 20.65
C TYR A 774 20.20 22.91 21.75
N ALA A 775 18.93 22.80 22.10
CA ALA A 775 18.31 23.48 23.24
C ALA A 775 17.15 22.65 23.80
N ASP A 776 16.71 22.96 25.03
CA ASP A 776 15.47 22.39 25.60
C ASP A 776 15.49 20.85 25.71
N GLY A 777 16.61 20.29 26.20
CA GLY A 777 16.77 18.86 26.46
C GLY A 777 16.24 18.43 27.82
N ASP A 778 15.74 17.21 27.90
CA ASP A 778 15.27 16.59 29.15
C ASP A 778 16.41 16.28 30.12
N LEU A 779 16.09 16.28 31.41
CA LEU A 779 17.01 15.88 32.47
C LEU A 779 16.58 14.56 33.10
N VAL A 780 17.54 13.69 33.37
CA VAL A 780 17.35 12.32 33.87
C VAL A 780 18.25 12.06 35.08
N ASN A 781 17.95 11.02 35.86
CA ASN A 781 18.78 10.57 36.98
C ASN A 781 18.61 9.05 37.22
N GLU A 782 19.07 8.55 38.37
CA GLU A 782 19.00 7.12 38.69
C GLU A 782 17.58 6.53 38.80
N GLU A 783 16.56 7.37 38.96
CA GLU A 783 15.15 6.97 39.02
C GLU A 783 14.52 6.84 37.62
N THR A 784 15.14 7.45 36.61
CA THR A 784 14.69 7.34 35.22
C THR A 784 14.93 5.91 34.69
N PRO A 785 13.90 5.24 34.15
CA PRO A 785 14.04 3.88 33.63
C PRO A 785 14.78 3.87 32.28
N VAL A 786 15.35 2.72 31.93
CA VAL A 786 15.94 2.47 30.62
C VAL A 786 14.81 2.20 29.61
N GLY A 787 14.73 3.02 28.57
CA GLY A 787 13.77 2.89 27.48
C GLY A 787 14.23 1.97 26.34
N TYR A 788 13.26 1.32 25.69
CA TYR A 788 13.48 0.51 24.49
C TYR A 788 12.51 0.91 23.39
N GLY A 789 13.03 1.45 22.29
CA GLY A 789 12.24 1.90 21.14
C GLY A 789 12.64 1.21 19.82
N PRO A 790 11.74 1.13 18.82
CA PRO A 790 12.12 0.69 17.49
C PRO A 790 13.00 1.74 16.80
N ALA A 791 14.03 1.29 16.08
CA ALA A 791 14.85 2.15 15.24
C ALA A 791 14.14 2.47 13.91
N GLY A 792 14.14 3.74 13.51
CA GLY A 792 13.66 4.20 12.20
C GLY A 792 13.58 5.73 12.09
N ASP A 793 13.46 6.26 10.86
CA ASP A 793 13.45 7.72 10.63
C ASP A 793 12.32 8.42 11.41
N GLU A 794 11.14 7.78 11.51
CA GLU A 794 9.98 8.27 12.27
C GLU A 794 10.20 8.28 13.80
N SER A 795 11.23 7.59 14.30
CA SER A 795 11.57 7.53 15.73
C SER A 795 12.53 8.63 16.19
N LEU A 796 13.08 9.43 15.28
CA LEU A 796 14.11 10.41 15.61
C LEU A 796 13.57 11.81 15.88
N ALA A 797 12.47 12.23 15.25
CA ALA A 797 11.95 13.59 15.37
C ALA A 797 10.44 13.64 15.60
N VAL A 798 10.01 14.48 16.55
CA VAL A 798 8.60 14.85 16.77
C VAL A 798 8.10 15.71 15.62
N TRP A 799 8.93 16.67 15.19
CA TRP A 799 8.70 17.54 14.04
C TRP A 799 10.02 18.08 13.51
N GLY A 800 10.04 18.43 12.23
CA GLY A 800 11.23 18.92 11.53
C GLY A 800 11.15 18.55 10.04
N PRO A 801 12.18 18.91 9.25
CA PRO A 801 12.33 18.35 7.90
C PRO A 801 12.53 16.83 7.96
N GLU A 802 12.19 16.12 6.88
CA GLU A 802 12.45 14.68 6.77
C GLU A 802 13.93 14.38 7.00
N VAL A 803 14.23 13.30 7.72
CA VAL A 803 15.60 12.86 8.01
C VAL A 803 16.29 12.54 6.68
N PRO A 804 17.43 13.19 6.35
CA PRO A 804 18.18 12.82 5.16
C PRO A 804 18.65 11.37 5.27
N LYS A 805 18.53 10.60 4.19
CA LYS A 805 18.91 9.16 4.19
C LYS A 805 20.35 8.90 4.61
N TRP A 806 21.23 9.85 4.29
CA TRP A 806 22.66 9.78 4.59
C TRP A 806 23.00 10.26 5.99
N PHE A 807 22.03 10.73 6.79
CA PHE A 807 22.28 11.32 8.11
C PHE A 807 22.98 10.33 9.06
N LEU A 808 22.59 9.06 9.00
CA LEU A 808 23.17 7.98 9.78
C LEU A 808 24.21 7.15 8.99
N ASP A 809 24.56 7.52 7.74
CA ASP A 809 25.43 6.73 6.84
C ASP A 809 26.93 6.99 7.02
#